data_AF-A0A5C8ZT57-F1
#
_entry.id   AF-A0A5C8ZT57-F1
#
_cell.length_a   1.000
_cell.length_b   1.000
_cell.length_c   1.000
_cell.angle_alpha   90.00
_cell.angle_beta   90.00
_cell.angle_gamma   90.00
#
_symmetry.space_group_name_H-M   'P 1'
#
loop_
_entity.id
_entity.type
_entity.pdbx_description
1 polymer ?
#
loop_
_entity_poly.entity_id
_entity_poly.type
_entity_poly.pdbx_seq_one_letter_code
_entity_poly.pdbx_strand_id
1 'polypeptide(L)'
;MEGPGQGEFREVVFPEELVEVARRREQVDPRPLPQPQAPSVDNELVGLAISGGGIRSATFALGAVQGLARHGLLRHVDYLSTVSGGGYLGACISSLLTNPKAGVDASDFPLRYTRGCSEPAALTHVRNCSNYLDPGGLLNTLRIPVLLLRGMLLNLCVFLPYILGAVIVTQAVYLLGPDTNWLPRVVMPLLVAFALLTIAFPVAQRILRRRLNWTWRDRLERWLAVPLIVAVLSLLLIPLLNLTRLAIEHNASQVAGFLDGSDGLRLWHLGALVFVLLLLLSLLGRASTRFAPWVGRIFVGLIAVIGPVLLFAAYLTLCLWQIESPYLPAGSSTVLNRALGCEQPCLVEGAQVDQRQRQGGLVAAVTGLFAAETPPDDFGQLVTELRGRGLVLTDDARVFCASSGNCLEQPASWQQDQRVWVLTNSAGTTNPCPPSDSAGGFNAADGLYCHYLKRVSPDHLRISNGAAMPWADEENLWFVLLFLVVLLFNRFFLDINIIGPHRFYRDRLSRAFLVGLGEEDELVARDGLTLSSLNAEHTSAPYHLINAALNLQADRDPGLRGRESDFFLFSKRYCGSRLTGYVATPSLEKADPHLDLGTAVAISGAAAAPNAGRQTKRSLSFVLTLLNIRLGYWLPNPRRVARRHLMQHLRTGCARPSLMWREALGLLDARHSHVNVSDGGHIENLAIYELLRRRCRLIVAIDGEQDAELRFDGLVTLLRFARIDLGVEVDFNREGENQLDALRLQDGRVSRRHWALGTIHYGDGETGQLLYIKLSYTGDEPATVRAYRELQPAFPHESTADQFFNEAQFEAYRALGEHIVEELARELPLDSLVQSEGRENWR
;
A
#
# COMPACT_ATOMS: atom_id res chain seq x y z
N MET A 1 -25.25 -7.10 -22.23
CA MET A 1 -24.99 -8.29 -21.41
C MET A 1 -24.98 -7.82 -19.97
N GLU A 2 -26.03 -8.10 -19.21
CA GLU A 2 -26.11 -7.77 -17.79
C GLU A 2 -24.93 -8.42 -17.06
N GLY A 3 -24.25 -7.66 -16.21
CA GLY A 3 -23.17 -8.21 -15.38
C GLY A 3 -23.74 -9.25 -14.42
N PRO A 4 -22.95 -10.25 -13.98
CA PRO A 4 -23.44 -11.33 -13.12
C PRO A 4 -24.12 -10.84 -11.83
N GLY A 5 -23.75 -9.67 -11.27
CA GLY A 5 -24.37 -9.09 -10.07
C GLY A 5 -25.57 -8.14 -10.31
N GLN A 6 -25.93 -7.82 -11.56
CA GLN A 6 -27.08 -6.93 -11.84
C GLN A 6 -28.43 -7.65 -11.62
N GLY A 7 -28.56 -8.88 -12.09
CA GLY A 7 -29.72 -9.72 -11.82
C GLY A 7 -29.89 -10.01 -10.33
N GLU A 8 -28.79 -10.41 -9.67
CA GLU A 8 -28.76 -10.68 -8.22
C GLU A 8 -29.23 -9.48 -7.37
N PHE A 9 -28.85 -8.26 -7.76
CA PHE A 9 -29.32 -7.06 -7.06
C PHE A 9 -30.85 -6.90 -7.14
N ARG A 10 -31.42 -7.03 -8.35
CA ARG A 10 -32.85 -6.83 -8.58
C ARG A 10 -33.71 -7.94 -7.99
N GLU A 11 -33.23 -9.17 -8.05
CA GLU A 11 -33.99 -10.37 -7.65
C GLU A 11 -33.85 -10.72 -6.17
N VAL A 12 -32.75 -10.33 -5.53
CA VAL A 12 -32.43 -10.77 -4.15
C VAL A 12 -32.18 -9.58 -3.23
N VAL A 13 -31.21 -8.72 -3.56
CA VAL A 13 -30.77 -7.66 -2.65
C VAL A 13 -31.90 -6.65 -2.39
N PHE A 14 -32.47 -6.07 -3.44
CA PHE A 14 -33.47 -5.02 -3.31
C PHE A 14 -34.77 -5.49 -2.61
N PRO A 15 -35.35 -6.66 -2.92
CA PRO A 15 -36.51 -7.16 -2.18
C PRO A 15 -36.25 -7.35 -0.67
N GLU A 16 -35.08 -7.86 -0.28
CA GLU A 16 -34.74 -8.01 1.15
C GLU A 16 -34.52 -6.68 1.86
N GLU A 17 -33.98 -5.67 1.17
CA GLU A 17 -33.87 -4.31 1.69
C GLU A 17 -35.26 -3.69 1.93
N LEU A 18 -36.20 -3.90 1.00
CA LEU A 18 -37.56 -3.37 1.12
C LEU A 18 -38.33 -3.96 2.31
N VAL A 19 -38.04 -5.20 2.71
CA VAL A 19 -38.62 -5.79 3.94
C VAL A 19 -38.19 -4.99 5.18
N GLU A 20 -36.93 -4.54 5.24
CA GLU A 20 -36.43 -3.72 6.34
C GLU A 20 -37.02 -2.30 6.29
N VAL A 21 -37.13 -1.72 5.10
CA VAL A 21 -37.76 -0.41 4.90
C VAL A 21 -39.24 -0.44 5.29
N ALA A 22 -39.99 -1.47 4.88
CA ALA A 22 -41.40 -1.63 5.23
C ALA A 22 -41.57 -1.75 6.75
N ARG A 23 -40.76 -2.58 7.42
CA ARG A 23 -40.79 -2.72 8.89
C ARG A 23 -40.54 -1.39 9.61
N ARG A 24 -39.63 -0.57 9.08
CA ARG A 24 -39.38 0.78 9.62
C ARG A 24 -40.59 1.70 9.40
N ARG A 25 -41.14 1.75 8.18
CA ARG A 25 -42.28 2.61 7.85
C ARG A 25 -43.48 2.36 8.76
N GLU A 26 -43.79 1.09 9.03
CA GLU A 26 -44.86 0.71 9.98
C GLU A 26 -44.74 1.38 11.36
N GLN A 27 -43.53 1.79 11.77
CA GLN A 27 -43.27 2.39 13.07
C GLN A 27 -43.25 3.92 13.04
N VAL A 28 -42.73 4.54 11.97
CA VAL A 28 -42.39 5.97 11.97
C VAL A 28 -42.94 6.77 10.80
N ASP A 29 -43.52 6.14 9.78
CA ASP A 29 -43.94 6.80 8.55
C ASP A 29 -45.33 6.34 8.07
N PRO A 30 -46.33 7.23 8.02
CA PRO A 30 -47.70 6.86 7.64
C PRO A 30 -47.89 6.56 6.15
N ARG A 31 -46.85 6.67 5.31
CA ARG A 31 -46.94 6.39 3.87
C ARG A 31 -47.20 4.92 3.56
N PRO A 32 -47.76 4.61 2.36
CA PRO A 32 -47.95 3.22 1.94
C PRO A 32 -46.66 2.40 2.02
N LEU A 33 -46.80 1.13 2.40
CA LEU A 33 -45.67 0.21 2.45
C LEU A 33 -45.17 -0.09 1.03
N PRO A 34 -43.84 -0.13 0.81
CA PRO A 34 -43.28 -0.47 -0.48
C PRO A 34 -43.58 -1.94 -0.81
N GLN A 35 -43.72 -2.27 -2.09
CA GLN A 35 -43.94 -3.64 -2.51
C GLN A 35 -42.60 -4.29 -2.88
N PRO A 36 -42.32 -5.55 -2.48
CA PRO A 36 -41.07 -6.25 -2.78
C PRO A 36 -41.01 -6.69 -4.25
N GLN A 37 -41.00 -5.72 -5.15
CA GLN A 37 -40.87 -5.87 -6.59
C GLN A 37 -39.53 -5.29 -7.07
N ALA A 38 -39.35 -5.17 -8.38
CA ALA A 38 -38.17 -4.51 -8.94
C ALA A 38 -38.11 -3.02 -8.52
N PRO A 39 -36.91 -2.40 -8.55
CA PRO A 39 -36.77 -0.96 -8.32
C PRO A 39 -37.71 -0.17 -9.23
N SER A 40 -38.52 0.70 -8.62
CA SER A 40 -39.50 1.56 -9.27
C SER A 40 -39.82 2.74 -8.35
N VAL A 41 -40.16 3.88 -8.96
CA VAL A 41 -40.58 5.09 -8.25
C VAL A 41 -41.92 4.92 -7.51
N ASP A 42 -42.72 3.92 -7.88
CA ASP A 42 -44.01 3.59 -7.25
C ASP A 42 -43.88 3.11 -5.80
N ASN A 43 -42.67 2.70 -5.39
CA ASN A 43 -42.37 2.39 -3.98
C ASN A 43 -42.27 3.65 -3.10
N GLU A 44 -42.33 4.84 -3.71
CA GLU A 44 -42.24 6.14 -3.05
C GLU A 44 -41.03 6.26 -2.11
N LEU A 45 -39.90 5.67 -2.49
CA LEU A 45 -38.70 5.64 -1.64
C LEU A 45 -38.05 7.02 -1.54
N VAL A 46 -37.65 7.40 -0.32
CA VAL A 46 -36.89 8.62 -0.03
C VAL A 46 -35.49 8.25 0.43
N GLY A 47 -34.48 8.79 -0.23
CA GLY A 47 -33.08 8.59 0.13
C GLY A 47 -32.44 9.88 0.66
N LEU A 48 -31.68 9.76 1.75
CA LEU A 48 -30.77 10.80 2.24
C LEU A 48 -29.33 10.40 1.89
N ALA A 49 -28.66 11.19 1.07
CA ALA A 49 -27.27 11.01 0.72
C ALA A 49 -26.39 12.00 1.49
N ILE A 50 -25.32 11.50 2.12
CA ILE A 50 -24.33 12.32 2.83
C ILE A 50 -22.96 12.11 2.20
N SER A 51 -22.41 13.18 1.64
CA SER A 51 -21.16 13.15 0.87
C SER A 51 -19.91 13.01 1.75
N GLY A 52 -18.79 12.68 1.11
CA GLY A 52 -17.48 12.61 1.75
C GLY A 52 -16.86 13.98 2.03
N GLY A 53 -15.66 13.97 2.62
CA GLY A 53 -14.94 15.19 3.02
C GLY A 53 -14.41 15.20 4.46
N GLY A 54 -14.39 14.04 5.12
CA GLY A 54 -13.93 13.87 6.50
C GLY A 54 -14.81 14.55 7.54
N ILE A 55 -14.20 14.99 8.64
CA ILE A 55 -14.91 15.63 9.76
C ILE A 55 -15.72 16.88 9.34
N ARG A 56 -15.26 17.62 8.32
CA ARG A 56 -15.95 18.79 7.77
C ARG A 56 -17.35 18.42 7.25
N SER A 57 -17.41 17.46 6.34
CA SER A 57 -18.68 17.02 5.76
C SER A 57 -19.60 16.43 6.83
N ALA A 58 -19.05 15.61 7.74
CA ALA A 58 -19.81 15.05 8.86
C ALA A 58 -20.45 16.13 9.75
N THR A 59 -19.70 17.19 10.07
CA THR A 59 -20.17 18.26 10.96
C THR A 59 -21.17 19.18 10.28
N PHE A 60 -20.94 19.51 9.00
CA PHE A 60 -21.91 20.23 8.19
C PHE A 60 -23.23 19.46 8.05
N ALA A 61 -23.14 18.17 7.69
CA ALA A 61 -24.29 17.31 7.52
C ALA A 61 -25.05 17.09 8.83
N LEU A 62 -24.36 17.12 9.99
CA LEU A 62 -25.01 17.04 11.30
C LEU A 62 -26.01 18.19 11.48
N GLY A 63 -25.59 19.42 11.17
CA GLY A 63 -26.46 20.59 11.19
C GLY A 63 -27.65 20.48 10.24
N ALA A 64 -27.38 20.04 9.00
CA ALA A 64 -28.44 19.85 8.02
C ALA A 64 -29.45 18.78 8.46
N VAL A 65 -28.99 17.62 8.96
CA VAL A 65 -29.87 16.55 9.46
C VAL A 65 -30.66 17.00 10.69
N GLN A 66 -30.09 17.82 11.58
CA GLN A 66 -30.85 18.44 12.69
C GLN A 66 -32.02 19.28 12.15
N GLY A 67 -31.79 20.08 11.11
CA GLY A 67 -32.85 20.83 10.43
C GLY A 67 -33.90 19.92 9.77
N LEU A 68 -33.46 18.85 9.09
CA LEU A 68 -34.37 17.88 8.45
C LEU A 68 -35.26 17.15 9.48
N ALA A 69 -34.72 16.82 10.66
CA ALA A 69 -35.48 16.23 11.76
C ALA A 69 -36.50 17.22 12.34
N ARG A 70 -36.12 18.50 12.45
CA ARG A 70 -36.98 19.57 12.95
C ARG A 70 -38.20 19.82 12.06
N HIS A 71 -37.99 19.73 10.76
CA HIS A 71 -39.00 19.97 9.73
C HIS A 71 -39.66 18.69 9.20
N GLY A 72 -39.61 17.59 9.94
CA GLY A 72 -40.38 16.38 9.64
C GLY A 72 -39.88 15.52 8.46
N LEU A 73 -38.82 15.91 7.75
CA LEU A 73 -38.36 15.15 6.58
C LEU A 73 -37.63 13.86 6.97
N LEU A 74 -36.91 13.85 8.11
CA LEU A 74 -36.05 12.71 8.50
C LEU A 74 -36.86 11.42 8.76
N ARG A 75 -38.08 11.52 9.27
CA ARG A 75 -38.95 10.33 9.45
C ARG A 75 -39.27 9.64 8.14
N HIS A 76 -39.35 10.40 7.04
CA HIS A 76 -39.65 9.87 5.72
C HIS A 76 -38.45 9.22 5.02
N VAL A 77 -37.23 9.38 5.55
CA VAL A 77 -36.02 8.81 4.94
C VAL A 77 -35.99 7.28 5.09
N ASP A 78 -36.12 6.57 3.97
CA ASP A 78 -36.06 5.11 3.92
C ASP A 78 -34.62 4.60 3.86
N TYR A 79 -33.78 5.26 3.06
CA TYR A 79 -32.39 4.92 2.87
C TYR A 79 -31.48 6.05 3.33
N LEU A 80 -30.50 5.74 4.18
CA LEU A 80 -29.39 6.61 4.52
C LEU A 80 -28.16 6.13 3.74
N SER A 81 -27.79 6.84 2.68
CA SER A 81 -26.62 6.51 1.85
C SER A 81 -25.45 7.42 2.19
N THR A 82 -24.30 6.82 2.47
CA THR A 82 -23.13 7.56 2.97
C THR A 82 -21.85 7.13 2.28
N VAL A 83 -20.89 8.04 2.24
CA VAL A 83 -19.55 7.78 1.72
C VAL A 83 -18.51 8.57 2.50
N SER A 84 -17.33 7.99 2.71
CA SER A 84 -16.20 8.64 3.36
C SER A 84 -16.58 9.30 4.69
N GLY A 85 -16.26 10.59 4.87
CA GLY A 85 -16.64 11.37 6.05
C GLY A 85 -18.15 11.38 6.36
N GLY A 86 -19.02 11.29 5.36
CA GLY A 86 -20.47 11.15 5.58
C GLY A 86 -20.83 9.86 6.31
N GLY A 87 -20.01 8.81 6.17
CA GLY A 87 -20.13 7.56 6.91
C GLY A 87 -19.95 7.74 8.42
N TYR A 88 -19.18 8.74 8.86
CA TYR A 88 -18.99 9.02 10.30
C TYR A 88 -20.32 9.40 10.96
N LEU A 89 -21.02 10.38 10.38
CA LEU A 89 -22.31 10.82 10.86
C LEU A 89 -23.37 9.73 10.66
N GLY A 90 -23.41 9.08 9.49
CA GLY A 90 -24.42 8.07 9.23
C GLY A 90 -24.33 6.86 10.17
N ALA A 91 -23.11 6.47 10.54
CA ALA A 91 -22.89 5.41 11.51
C ALA A 91 -23.25 5.85 12.94
N CYS A 92 -22.99 7.11 13.30
CA CYS A 92 -23.44 7.71 14.55
C CYS A 92 -24.97 7.70 14.67
N ILE A 93 -25.67 8.15 13.62
CA ILE A 93 -27.15 8.12 13.56
C ILE A 93 -27.65 6.67 13.69
N SER A 94 -27.11 5.74 12.89
CA SER A 94 -27.55 4.33 12.91
C SER A 94 -27.31 3.66 14.26
N SER A 95 -26.19 3.97 14.91
CA SER A 95 -25.85 3.47 16.25
C SER A 95 -26.78 4.03 17.33
N LEU A 96 -27.05 5.34 17.31
CA LEU A 96 -27.91 6.00 18.30
C LEU A 96 -29.38 5.60 18.15
N LEU A 97 -29.90 5.51 16.93
CA LEU A 97 -31.28 5.13 16.61
C LEU A 97 -31.55 3.62 16.78
N THR A 98 -30.55 2.84 17.19
CA THR A 98 -30.78 1.47 17.66
C THR A 98 -31.47 1.45 19.03
N ASN A 99 -31.40 2.53 19.80
CA ASN A 99 -32.12 2.63 21.07
C ASN A 99 -33.61 2.98 20.82
N PRO A 100 -34.59 2.21 21.34
CA PRO A 100 -36.02 2.49 21.17
C PRO A 100 -36.49 3.85 21.72
N LYS A 101 -35.75 4.46 22.65
CA LYS A 101 -36.03 5.80 23.18
C LYS A 101 -35.61 6.93 22.22
N ALA A 102 -34.78 6.62 21.23
CA ALA A 102 -34.28 7.57 20.25
C ALA A 102 -35.12 7.49 18.96
N GLY A 103 -35.61 8.65 18.52
CA GLY A 103 -36.41 8.75 17.32
C GLY A 103 -35.80 9.66 16.27
N VAL A 104 -36.57 9.85 15.21
CA VAL A 104 -36.22 10.67 14.03
C VAL A 104 -36.95 12.01 14.04
N ASP A 105 -37.73 12.28 15.08
CA ASP A 105 -38.52 13.49 15.24
C ASP A 105 -37.76 14.55 16.04
N ALA A 106 -38.14 15.80 15.88
CA ALA A 106 -37.47 16.94 16.53
C ALA A 106 -37.31 16.76 18.06
N SER A 107 -38.29 16.15 18.72
CA SER A 107 -38.35 15.99 20.17
C SER A 107 -37.53 14.83 20.72
N ASP A 108 -37.25 13.80 19.91
CA ASP A 108 -36.61 12.55 20.34
C ASP A 108 -35.31 12.25 19.58
N PHE A 109 -34.95 13.08 18.60
CA PHE A 109 -33.70 12.95 17.88
C PHE A 109 -32.49 13.11 18.82
N PRO A 110 -31.59 12.11 18.90
CA PRO A 110 -30.53 12.05 19.92
C PRO A 110 -29.44 13.11 19.73
N LEU A 111 -29.32 13.65 18.51
CA LEU A 111 -28.38 14.71 18.17
C LEU A 111 -29.09 16.07 18.05
N ARG A 112 -30.29 16.25 18.63
CA ARG A 112 -31.04 17.52 18.50
C ARG A 112 -30.29 18.71 19.11
N TYR A 113 -30.52 19.88 18.53
CA TYR A 113 -30.17 21.16 19.14
C TYR A 113 -31.44 21.97 19.36
N THR A 114 -31.71 22.33 20.62
CA THR A 114 -32.90 23.09 21.02
C THR A 114 -32.46 24.32 21.81
N ARG A 115 -32.83 25.51 21.32
CA ARG A 115 -32.47 26.79 21.97
C ARG A 115 -33.06 26.83 23.39
N GLY A 116 -32.23 27.19 24.38
CA GLY A 116 -32.65 27.29 25.77
C GLY A 116 -32.64 25.96 26.55
N CYS A 117 -32.29 24.85 25.91
CA CYS A 117 -32.08 23.56 26.56
C CYS A 117 -30.59 23.22 26.65
N SER A 118 -30.21 22.32 27.57
CA SER A 118 -28.88 21.75 27.56
C SER A 118 -28.65 20.90 26.31
N GLU A 119 -27.40 20.91 25.82
CA GLU A 119 -26.97 20.07 24.71
C GLU A 119 -27.11 18.58 25.10
N PRO A 120 -27.70 17.71 24.25
CA PRO A 120 -27.76 16.28 24.52
C PRO A 120 -26.36 15.67 24.62
N ALA A 121 -26.20 14.68 25.50
CA ALA A 121 -24.91 14.02 25.74
C ALA A 121 -24.23 13.55 24.44
N ALA A 122 -25.00 12.95 23.52
CA ALA A 122 -24.48 12.47 22.23
C ALA A 122 -23.91 13.61 21.37
N LEU A 123 -24.58 14.76 21.31
CA LEU A 123 -24.12 15.92 20.55
C LEU A 123 -22.85 16.52 21.19
N THR A 124 -22.85 16.68 22.52
CA THR A 124 -21.67 17.13 23.27
C THR A 124 -20.47 16.19 23.06
N HIS A 125 -20.69 14.87 23.05
CA HIS A 125 -19.63 13.88 22.83
C HIS A 125 -19.02 13.98 21.44
N VAL A 126 -19.85 14.04 20.39
CA VAL A 126 -19.37 14.16 19.01
C VAL A 126 -18.59 15.47 18.83
N ARG A 127 -19.06 16.57 19.42
CA ARG A 127 -18.36 17.86 19.40
C ARG A 127 -17.01 17.79 20.11
N ASN A 128 -16.94 17.22 21.31
CA ASN A 128 -15.71 17.09 22.10
C ASN A 128 -14.73 16.07 21.49
N CYS A 129 -15.22 15.08 20.76
CA CYS A 129 -14.43 14.07 20.08
C CYS A 129 -14.17 14.41 18.60
N SER A 130 -14.55 15.61 18.12
CA SER A 130 -14.34 16.02 16.73
C SER A 130 -12.85 16.10 16.34
N ASN A 131 -11.97 16.29 17.32
CA ASN A 131 -10.53 16.05 17.20
C ASN A 131 -10.17 14.58 17.55
N TYR A 132 -10.71 13.64 16.80
CA TYR A 132 -10.62 12.20 17.10
C TYR A 132 -9.21 11.62 16.90
N LEU A 133 -8.37 12.25 16.07
CA LEU A 133 -7.01 11.78 15.80
C LEU A 133 -6.01 12.19 16.89
N ASP A 134 -6.12 13.39 17.47
CA ASP A 134 -5.27 13.83 18.58
C ASP A 134 -6.11 14.31 19.78
N PRO A 135 -6.42 13.43 20.75
CA PRO A 135 -7.19 13.80 21.94
C PRO A 135 -6.40 14.68 22.93
N GLY A 136 -5.19 15.14 22.58
CA GLY A 136 -4.37 16.07 23.37
C GLY A 136 -3.36 15.37 24.29
N GLY A 137 -2.29 16.11 24.60
CA GLY A 137 -1.16 15.68 25.45
C GLY A 137 0.03 15.13 24.66
N LEU A 138 1.26 15.49 25.06
CA LEU A 138 2.50 15.16 24.34
C LEU A 138 2.63 13.67 23.99
N LEU A 139 2.31 12.77 24.93
CA LEU A 139 2.37 11.32 24.73
C LEU A 139 1.34 10.81 23.70
N ASN A 140 0.15 11.43 23.64
CA ASN A 140 -0.88 11.08 22.66
C ASN A 140 -0.54 11.61 21.26
N THR A 141 0.02 12.82 21.17
CA THR A 141 0.48 13.39 19.90
C THR A 141 1.62 12.57 19.29
N LEU A 142 2.53 12.03 20.11
CA LEU A 142 3.61 11.12 19.65
C LEU A 142 3.11 9.72 19.24
N ARG A 143 1.92 9.31 19.70
CA ARG A 143 1.36 7.98 19.42
C ARG A 143 1.15 7.73 17.92
N ILE A 144 0.66 8.72 17.16
CA ILE A 144 0.45 8.56 15.71
C ILE A 144 1.78 8.30 14.98
N PRO A 145 2.81 9.17 15.10
CA PRO A 145 4.13 8.89 14.52
C PRO A 145 4.72 7.54 14.92
N VAL A 146 4.62 7.16 16.21
CA VAL A 146 5.14 5.86 16.68
C VAL A 146 4.38 4.69 16.05
N LEU A 147 3.05 4.77 15.94
CA LEU A 147 2.25 3.73 15.29
C LEU A 147 2.55 3.61 13.80
N LEU A 148 2.73 4.74 13.10
CA LEU A 148 3.15 4.76 11.71
C LEU A 148 4.54 4.13 11.54
N LEU A 149 5.51 4.51 12.39
CA LEU A 149 6.86 3.95 12.38
C LEU A 149 6.86 2.44 12.67
N ARG A 150 6.11 2.00 13.69
CA ARG A 150 5.91 0.58 13.99
C ARG A 150 5.32 -0.15 12.78
N GLY A 151 4.31 0.43 12.16
CA GLY A 151 3.67 -0.10 10.95
C GLY A 151 4.69 -0.25 9.81
N MET A 152 5.47 0.80 9.53
CA MET A 152 6.55 0.77 8.53
C MET A 152 7.58 -0.34 8.81
N LEU A 153 8.03 -0.50 10.06
CA LEU A 153 8.97 -1.55 10.45
C LEU A 153 8.39 -2.96 10.25
N LEU A 154 7.15 -3.19 10.70
CA LEU A 154 6.46 -4.47 10.49
C LEU A 154 6.21 -4.75 8.98
N ASN A 155 6.00 -3.69 8.21
CA ASN A 155 5.83 -3.76 6.77
C ASN A 155 7.13 -4.16 6.05
N LEU A 156 8.30 -3.77 6.56
CA LEU A 156 9.59 -4.27 6.09
C LEU A 156 9.76 -5.77 6.36
N CYS A 157 9.27 -6.28 7.50
CA CYS A 157 9.22 -7.72 7.77
C CYS A 157 8.35 -8.49 6.77
N VAL A 158 7.40 -7.83 6.10
CA VAL A 158 6.63 -8.44 5.01
C VAL A 158 7.51 -8.72 3.80
N PHE A 159 8.42 -7.80 3.46
CA PHE A 159 9.34 -7.92 2.33
C PHE A 159 10.57 -8.78 2.63
N LEU A 160 10.96 -8.93 3.90
CA LEU A 160 12.19 -9.61 4.31
C LEU A 160 12.37 -11.04 3.75
N PRO A 161 11.36 -11.95 3.75
CA PRO A 161 11.53 -13.27 3.12
C PRO A 161 11.93 -13.19 1.64
N TYR A 162 11.41 -12.19 0.91
CA TYR A 162 11.72 -12.02 -0.51
C TYR A 162 13.15 -11.51 -0.70
N ILE A 163 13.63 -10.64 0.19
CA ILE A 163 15.02 -10.16 0.21
C ILE A 163 15.96 -11.32 0.54
N LEU A 164 15.69 -12.08 1.61
CA LEU A 164 16.49 -13.25 1.99
C LEU A 164 16.51 -14.30 0.88
N GLY A 165 15.35 -14.57 0.25
CA GLY A 165 15.27 -15.45 -0.91
C GLY A 165 16.10 -14.95 -2.10
N ALA A 166 16.08 -13.64 -2.37
CA ALA A 166 16.94 -13.05 -3.40
C ALA A 166 18.43 -13.22 -3.08
N VAL A 167 18.83 -13.05 -1.81
CA VAL A 167 20.22 -13.30 -1.36
C VAL A 167 20.62 -14.76 -1.59
N ILE A 168 19.77 -15.73 -1.24
CA ILE A 168 20.02 -17.16 -1.48
C ILE A 168 20.17 -17.44 -2.98
N VAL A 169 19.31 -16.86 -3.82
CA VAL A 169 19.42 -17.00 -5.28
C VAL A 169 20.74 -16.41 -5.78
N THR A 170 21.12 -15.22 -5.31
CA THR A 170 22.38 -14.58 -5.68
C THR A 170 23.59 -15.37 -5.22
N GLN A 171 23.55 -15.93 -4.01
CA GLN A 171 24.58 -16.84 -3.50
C GLN A 171 24.67 -18.11 -4.36
N ALA A 172 23.54 -18.72 -4.73
CA ALA A 172 23.53 -19.89 -5.62
C ALA A 172 24.14 -19.56 -6.99
N VAL A 173 23.80 -18.40 -7.57
CA VAL A 173 24.39 -17.92 -8.83
C VAL A 173 25.90 -17.68 -8.68
N TYR A 174 26.34 -17.13 -7.54
CA TYR A 174 27.75 -16.90 -7.23
C TYR A 174 28.54 -18.21 -7.07
N LEU A 175 28.02 -19.16 -6.28
CA LEU A 175 28.65 -20.46 -6.02
C LEU A 175 28.76 -21.33 -7.28
N LEU A 176 27.85 -21.17 -8.25
CA LEU A 176 27.92 -21.84 -9.54
C LEU A 176 29.11 -21.39 -10.41
N GLY A 177 29.85 -20.33 -10.04
CA GLY A 177 31.20 -20.04 -10.53
C GLY A 177 31.32 -19.55 -11.99
N PRO A 178 32.52 -19.09 -12.40
CA PRO A 178 32.75 -17.95 -13.31
C PRO A 178 32.67 -18.24 -14.80
N ASP A 179 32.08 -19.35 -15.25
CA ASP A 179 31.93 -19.58 -16.68
C ASP A 179 30.70 -18.86 -17.25
N THR A 180 30.32 -17.70 -16.69
CA THR A 180 29.29 -16.84 -17.26
C THR A 180 29.66 -16.31 -18.65
N ASN A 181 30.81 -16.67 -19.23
CA ASN A 181 31.12 -16.51 -20.65
C ASN A 181 30.03 -17.08 -21.57
N TRP A 182 29.29 -18.11 -21.14
CA TRP A 182 28.13 -18.58 -21.89
C TRP A 182 26.98 -17.57 -21.88
N LEU A 183 26.85 -16.73 -20.84
CA LEU A 183 25.76 -15.78 -20.69
C LEU A 183 25.83 -14.70 -21.78
N PRO A 184 26.94 -13.98 -22.07
CA PRO A 184 27.05 -13.17 -23.28
C PRO A 184 26.92 -13.98 -24.57
N ARG A 185 27.42 -15.22 -24.63
CA ARG A 185 27.29 -16.07 -25.83
C ARG A 185 25.86 -16.53 -26.12
N VAL A 186 24.96 -16.51 -25.14
CA VAL A 186 23.53 -16.83 -25.28
C VAL A 186 22.70 -15.55 -25.36
N VAL A 187 22.99 -14.57 -24.50
CA VAL A 187 22.27 -13.28 -24.42
C VAL A 187 22.58 -12.40 -25.62
N MET A 188 23.82 -12.34 -26.14
CA MET A 188 24.12 -11.51 -27.32
C MET A 188 23.43 -11.97 -28.60
N PRO A 189 23.42 -13.27 -28.98
CA PRO A 189 22.61 -13.72 -30.11
C PRO A 189 21.12 -13.48 -29.87
N LEU A 190 20.62 -13.62 -28.64
CA LEU A 190 19.22 -13.28 -28.31
C LEU A 190 18.94 -11.78 -28.44
N LEU A 191 19.87 -10.90 -28.05
CA LEU A 191 19.79 -9.45 -28.21
C LEU A 191 19.88 -9.03 -29.68
N VAL A 192 20.70 -9.70 -30.49
CA VAL A 192 20.82 -9.48 -31.93
C VAL A 192 19.57 -10.00 -32.65
N ALA A 193 19.13 -11.23 -32.36
CA ALA A 193 17.88 -11.77 -32.86
C ALA A 193 16.68 -10.88 -32.46
N PHE A 194 16.73 -10.31 -31.25
CA PHE A 194 15.77 -9.34 -30.77
C PHE A 194 15.82 -8.02 -31.56
N ALA A 195 17.00 -7.43 -31.77
CA ALA A 195 17.18 -6.23 -32.59
C ALA A 195 16.70 -6.46 -34.04
N LEU A 196 16.95 -7.66 -34.58
CA LEU A 196 16.45 -8.07 -35.88
C LEU A 196 14.92 -8.25 -35.86
N LEU A 197 14.34 -8.82 -34.80
CA LEU A 197 12.90 -8.95 -34.64
C LEU A 197 12.19 -7.59 -34.48
N THR A 198 12.76 -6.63 -33.75
CA THR A 198 12.18 -5.28 -33.59
C THR A 198 12.24 -4.46 -34.87
N ILE A 199 13.22 -4.73 -35.75
CA ILE A 199 13.31 -4.12 -37.08
C ILE A 199 12.43 -4.85 -38.10
N ALA A 200 12.44 -6.19 -38.09
CA ALA A 200 11.67 -7.02 -39.01
C ALA A 200 10.17 -6.96 -38.71
N PHE A 201 9.76 -6.72 -37.46
CA PHE A 201 8.37 -6.75 -37.06
C PHE A 201 7.51 -5.59 -37.62
N PRO A 202 7.92 -4.31 -37.55
CA PRO A 202 7.22 -3.21 -38.23
C PRO A 202 7.13 -3.43 -39.74
N VAL A 203 8.17 -4.02 -40.34
CA VAL A 203 8.22 -4.36 -41.77
C VAL A 203 7.23 -5.49 -42.10
N ALA A 204 7.24 -6.58 -41.32
CA ALA A 204 6.31 -7.69 -41.46
C ALA A 204 4.86 -7.26 -41.18
N GLN A 205 4.61 -6.42 -40.17
CA GLN A 205 3.29 -5.84 -39.89
C GLN A 205 2.81 -4.95 -41.04
N ARG A 206 3.71 -4.16 -41.65
CA ARG A 206 3.38 -3.33 -42.82
C ARG A 206 2.96 -4.17 -44.02
N ILE A 207 3.60 -5.34 -44.22
CA ILE A 207 3.33 -6.26 -45.33
C ILE A 207 2.07 -7.12 -45.05
N LEU A 208 1.93 -7.67 -43.85
CA LEU A 208 0.81 -8.55 -43.45
C LEU A 208 -0.42 -7.79 -42.90
N ARG A 209 -0.44 -6.45 -42.93
CA ARG A 209 -1.53 -5.61 -42.41
C ARG A 209 -2.89 -5.87 -43.05
N ARG A 210 -2.95 -6.57 -44.18
CA ARG A 210 -4.20 -6.96 -44.84
C ARG A 210 -4.66 -8.39 -44.51
N ARG A 211 -3.80 -9.23 -43.90
CA ARG A 211 -4.09 -10.66 -43.65
C ARG A 211 -4.29 -11.03 -42.18
N LEU A 212 -3.83 -10.20 -41.23
CA LEU A 212 -3.93 -10.50 -39.80
C LEU A 212 -5.06 -9.70 -39.14
N ASN A 213 -5.96 -10.35 -38.40
CA ASN A 213 -6.97 -9.67 -37.58
C ASN A 213 -6.32 -9.03 -36.35
N TRP A 214 -6.94 -7.98 -35.79
CA TRP A 214 -6.40 -7.20 -34.67
C TRP A 214 -6.00 -8.05 -33.45
N THR A 215 -6.77 -9.09 -33.13
CA THR A 215 -6.51 -10.02 -32.01
C THR A 215 -5.24 -10.85 -32.19
N TRP A 216 -4.87 -11.18 -33.43
CA TRP A 216 -3.64 -11.90 -33.73
C TRP A 216 -2.43 -10.96 -33.73
N ARG A 217 -2.60 -9.71 -34.18
CA ARG A 217 -1.55 -8.69 -34.08
C ARG A 217 -1.19 -8.39 -32.63
N ASP A 218 -2.21 -8.16 -31.79
CA ASP A 218 -2.04 -7.91 -30.35
C ASP A 218 -1.43 -9.12 -29.61
N ARG A 219 -1.80 -10.35 -29.99
CA ARG A 219 -1.10 -11.56 -29.49
C ARG A 219 0.36 -11.59 -29.91
N LEU A 220 0.67 -11.32 -31.18
CA LEU A 220 2.05 -11.30 -31.67
C LEU A 220 2.87 -10.21 -30.97
N GLU A 221 2.32 -9.01 -30.80
CA GLU A 221 2.96 -7.90 -30.06
C GLU A 221 3.29 -8.30 -28.63
N ARG A 222 2.35 -8.94 -27.93
CA ARG A 222 2.59 -9.45 -26.56
C ARG A 222 3.66 -10.55 -26.53
N TRP A 223 3.64 -11.48 -27.48
CA TRP A 223 4.67 -12.53 -27.58
C TRP A 223 6.06 -11.96 -27.89
N LEU A 224 6.14 -10.88 -28.67
CA LEU A 224 7.40 -10.18 -28.98
C LEU A 224 7.87 -9.25 -27.85
N ALA A 225 6.98 -8.81 -26.98
CA ALA A 225 7.34 -8.06 -25.78
C ALA A 225 8.04 -8.93 -24.73
N VAL A 226 7.78 -10.24 -24.69
CA VAL A 226 8.44 -11.17 -23.75
C VAL A 226 9.96 -11.21 -23.95
N PRO A 227 10.52 -11.46 -25.15
CA PRO A 227 11.96 -11.41 -25.38
C PRO A 227 12.55 -10.01 -25.17
N LEU A 228 11.80 -8.92 -25.39
CA LEU A 228 12.23 -7.55 -25.03
C LEU A 228 12.41 -7.41 -23.52
N ILE A 229 11.44 -7.87 -22.73
CA ILE A 229 11.51 -7.83 -21.27
C ILE A 229 12.67 -8.70 -20.79
N VAL A 230 12.84 -9.91 -21.33
CA VAL A 230 13.97 -10.79 -20.99
C VAL A 230 15.32 -10.16 -21.38
N ALA A 231 15.41 -9.53 -22.56
CA ALA A 231 16.60 -8.81 -23.03
C ALA A 231 16.96 -7.63 -22.11
N VAL A 232 15.98 -6.80 -21.77
CA VAL A 232 16.16 -5.66 -20.86
C VAL A 232 16.53 -6.14 -19.46
N LEU A 233 15.84 -7.15 -18.93
CA LEU A 233 16.18 -7.75 -17.63
C LEU A 233 17.58 -8.35 -17.65
N SER A 234 18.02 -8.99 -18.74
CA SER A 234 19.36 -9.53 -18.88
C SER A 234 20.43 -8.44 -18.97
N LEU A 235 20.15 -7.36 -19.71
CA LEU A 235 20.99 -6.17 -19.81
C LEU A 235 21.10 -5.40 -18.49
N LEU A 236 20.08 -5.46 -17.63
CA LEU A 236 20.10 -4.89 -16.27
C LEU A 236 20.74 -5.85 -15.26
N LEU A 237 20.60 -7.16 -15.46
CA LEU A 237 21.16 -8.19 -14.59
C LEU A 237 22.69 -8.25 -14.68
N ILE A 238 23.27 -8.07 -15.87
CA ILE A 238 24.74 -8.06 -16.06
C ILE A 238 25.45 -6.97 -15.24
N PRO A 239 25.09 -5.68 -15.32
CA PRO A 239 25.69 -4.64 -14.49
C PRO A 239 25.33 -4.81 -13.02
N LEU A 240 24.16 -5.34 -12.66
CA LEU A 240 23.82 -5.66 -11.28
C LEU A 240 24.70 -6.78 -10.70
N LEU A 241 24.96 -7.83 -11.48
CA LEU A 241 25.89 -8.92 -11.14
C LEU A 241 27.35 -8.43 -11.07
N ASN A 242 27.73 -7.50 -11.95
CA ASN A 242 29.05 -6.87 -11.90
C ASN A 242 29.19 -5.90 -10.73
N LEU A 243 28.13 -5.17 -10.36
CA LEU A 243 28.12 -4.22 -9.25
C LEU A 243 28.08 -4.95 -7.91
N THR A 244 27.35 -6.07 -7.82
CA THR A 244 27.44 -6.99 -6.68
C THR A 244 28.81 -7.64 -6.61
N ARG A 245 29.41 -8.07 -7.73
CA ARG A 245 30.80 -8.53 -7.77
C ARG A 245 31.79 -7.46 -7.25
N LEU A 246 31.65 -6.21 -7.70
CA LEU A 246 32.47 -5.07 -7.23
C LEU A 246 32.25 -4.74 -5.74
N ALA A 247 31.01 -4.84 -5.26
CA ALA A 247 30.65 -4.62 -3.86
C ALA A 247 31.20 -5.74 -2.97
N ILE A 248 31.19 -6.99 -3.46
CA ILE A 248 31.74 -8.19 -2.79
C ILE A 248 33.29 -8.17 -2.79
N GLU A 249 33.93 -7.48 -3.75
CA GLU A 249 35.39 -7.27 -3.76
C GLU A 249 35.87 -6.27 -2.67
N HIS A 250 34.97 -5.56 -1.98
CA HIS A 250 35.26 -4.80 -0.76
C HIS A 250 34.85 -5.59 0.49
N ASN A 251 35.72 -5.62 1.51
CA ASN A 251 35.50 -6.46 2.70
C ASN A 251 34.41 -5.86 3.61
N ALA A 252 33.56 -6.69 4.23
CA ALA A 252 32.52 -6.24 5.17
C ALA A 252 33.11 -5.39 6.32
N SER A 253 34.37 -5.64 6.70
CA SER A 253 35.11 -4.85 7.68
C SER A 253 35.46 -3.43 7.21
N GLN A 254 35.58 -3.18 5.91
CA GLN A 254 35.80 -1.83 5.36
C GLN A 254 34.51 -1.01 5.35
N VAL A 255 33.37 -1.65 5.09
CA VAL A 255 32.04 -1.01 5.20
C VAL A 255 31.69 -0.75 6.66
N ALA A 256 31.97 -1.69 7.56
CA ALA A 256 31.82 -1.50 9.00
C ALA A 256 32.76 -0.40 9.54
N GLY A 257 34.02 -0.37 9.11
CA GLY A 257 34.97 0.68 9.46
C GLY A 257 34.62 2.06 8.89
N PHE A 258 33.95 2.12 7.74
CA PHE A 258 33.39 3.36 7.20
C PHE A 258 32.22 3.87 8.05
N LEU A 259 31.37 2.97 8.56
CA LEU A 259 30.25 3.31 9.47
C LEU A 259 30.74 3.70 10.87
N ASP A 260 31.79 3.07 11.39
CA ASP A 260 32.43 3.39 12.68
C ASP A 260 33.41 4.58 12.61
N GLY A 261 33.85 4.96 11.40
CA GLY A 261 34.73 6.09 11.16
C GLY A 261 34.05 7.46 11.28
N SER A 262 34.85 8.53 11.33
CA SER A 262 34.37 9.92 11.39
C SER A 262 33.47 10.30 10.21
N ASP A 263 33.60 9.63 9.06
CA ASP A 263 32.76 9.80 7.89
C ASP A 263 31.40 9.10 7.99
N GLY A 264 31.31 7.95 8.68
CA GLY A 264 30.05 7.31 9.06
C GLY A 264 29.26 8.17 10.04
N LEU A 265 29.94 8.77 11.02
CA LEU A 265 29.33 9.72 11.95
C LEU A 265 28.78 10.97 11.21
N ARG A 266 29.51 11.48 10.20
CA ARG A 266 29.04 12.58 9.34
C ARG A 266 27.81 12.22 8.51
N LEU A 267 27.72 10.99 8.00
CA LEU A 267 26.52 10.47 7.33
C LEU A 267 25.33 10.34 8.27
N TRP A 268 25.56 9.91 9.52
CA TRP A 268 24.53 9.92 10.57
C TRP A 268 24.08 11.34 10.92
N HIS A 269 25.00 12.29 11.05
CA HIS A 269 24.66 13.71 11.27
C HIS A 269 23.93 14.32 10.06
N LEU A 270 24.32 13.98 8.83
CA LEU A 270 23.64 14.42 7.62
C LEU A 270 22.23 13.81 7.53
N GLY A 271 22.08 12.53 7.83
CA GLY A 271 20.78 11.85 7.91
C GLY A 271 19.89 12.43 9.00
N ALA A 272 20.44 12.71 10.18
CA ALA A 272 19.75 13.38 11.27
C ALA A 272 19.39 14.83 10.92
N LEU A 273 20.26 15.56 10.22
CA LEU A 273 20.01 16.93 9.76
C LEU A 273 18.94 16.98 8.68
N VAL A 274 18.96 16.04 7.73
CA VAL A 274 17.89 15.86 6.74
C VAL A 274 16.59 15.49 7.44
N PHE A 275 16.61 14.58 8.42
CA PHE A 275 15.44 14.22 9.20
C PHE A 275 14.88 15.42 9.99
N VAL A 276 15.73 16.20 10.66
CA VAL A 276 15.35 17.42 11.39
C VAL A 276 14.84 18.49 10.42
N LEU A 277 15.46 18.66 9.25
CA LEU A 277 15.00 19.58 8.21
C LEU A 277 13.63 19.16 7.67
N LEU A 278 13.42 17.87 7.42
CA LEU A 278 12.12 17.33 7.00
C LEU A 278 11.06 17.47 8.10
N LEU A 279 11.43 17.25 9.36
CA LEU A 279 10.57 17.49 10.53
C LEU A 279 10.21 18.98 10.64
N LEU A 280 11.18 19.87 10.56
CA LEU A 280 10.97 21.32 10.59
C LEU A 280 10.13 21.80 9.40
N LEU A 281 10.36 21.29 8.20
CA LEU A 281 9.53 21.55 7.02
C LEU A 281 8.09 21.03 7.21
N SER A 282 7.91 19.89 7.86
CA SER A 282 6.58 19.36 8.19
C SER A 282 5.86 20.21 9.24
N LEU A 283 6.59 20.77 10.22
CA LEU A 283 6.07 21.69 11.23
C LEU A 283 5.77 23.08 10.64
N LEU A 284 6.64 23.60 9.77
CA LEU A 284 6.43 24.83 9.00
C LEU A 284 5.26 24.69 8.02
N GLY A 285 5.08 23.51 7.41
CA GLY A 285 3.92 23.18 6.60
C GLY A 285 2.61 23.17 7.38
N ARG A 286 2.64 22.84 8.69
CA ARG A 286 1.49 23.02 9.59
C ARG A 286 1.26 24.49 9.93
N ALA A 287 2.32 25.30 10.05
CA ALA A 287 2.21 26.71 10.39
C ALA A 287 1.80 27.61 9.21
N SER A 288 2.01 27.18 7.96
CA SER A 288 1.71 27.96 6.76
C SER A 288 0.95 27.17 5.71
N THR A 289 -0.32 27.53 5.50
CA THR A 289 -1.21 26.95 4.49
C THR A 289 -0.71 27.15 3.05
N ARG A 290 0.21 28.11 2.80
CA ARG A 290 0.76 28.39 1.47
C ARG A 290 1.88 27.45 1.04
N PHE A 291 2.68 26.93 1.97
CA PHE A 291 3.87 26.11 1.66
C PHE A 291 3.61 24.60 1.76
N ALA A 292 2.55 24.19 2.47
CA ALA A 292 2.15 22.79 2.66
C ALA A 292 2.10 21.94 1.37
N PRO A 293 1.59 22.44 0.22
CA PRO A 293 1.48 21.62 -0.99
C PRO A 293 2.84 21.27 -1.62
N TRP A 294 3.80 22.20 -1.54
CA TRP A 294 5.13 22.04 -2.12
C TRP A 294 6.00 21.11 -1.28
N VAL A 295 5.99 21.30 0.04
CA VAL A 295 6.71 20.44 0.99
C VAL A 295 6.23 18.99 0.88
N GLY A 296 4.91 18.77 0.78
CA GLY A 296 4.35 17.43 0.61
C GLY A 296 4.81 16.74 -0.69
N ARG A 297 4.89 17.45 -1.81
CA ARG A 297 5.36 16.88 -3.09
C ARG A 297 6.84 16.51 -3.06
N ILE A 298 7.68 17.37 -2.49
CA ILE A 298 9.12 17.11 -2.35
C ILE A 298 9.34 15.93 -1.41
N PHE A 299 8.63 15.88 -0.28
CA PHE A 299 8.71 14.78 0.67
C PHE A 299 8.33 13.43 0.05
N VAL A 300 7.20 13.38 -0.65
CA VAL A 300 6.75 12.17 -1.36
C VAL A 300 7.76 11.75 -2.44
N GLY A 301 8.31 12.71 -3.20
CA GLY A 301 9.35 12.43 -4.19
C GLY A 301 10.65 11.89 -3.59
N LEU A 302 11.10 12.46 -2.47
CA LEU A 302 12.29 12.01 -1.75
C LEU A 302 12.11 10.58 -1.23
N ILE A 303 10.97 10.29 -0.59
CA ILE A 303 10.73 8.94 -0.08
C ILE A 303 10.56 7.92 -1.20
N ALA A 304 9.99 8.33 -2.34
CA ALA A 304 9.88 7.48 -3.52
C ALA A 304 11.24 6.99 -4.05
N VAL A 305 12.31 7.76 -3.82
CA VAL A 305 13.68 7.36 -4.14
C VAL A 305 14.34 6.61 -2.98
N ILE A 306 14.18 7.09 -1.74
CA ILE A 306 14.83 6.50 -0.55
C ILE A 306 14.36 5.07 -0.30
N GLY A 307 13.06 4.76 -0.46
CA GLY A 307 12.52 3.42 -0.18
C GLY A 307 13.20 2.30 -0.98
N PRO A 308 13.22 2.37 -2.33
CA PRO A 308 13.96 1.42 -3.16
C PRO A 308 15.46 1.37 -2.86
N VAL A 309 16.10 2.52 -2.57
CA VAL A 309 17.52 2.59 -2.22
C VAL A 309 17.80 1.86 -0.90
N LEU A 310 16.96 2.02 0.11
CA LEU A 310 17.09 1.32 1.40
C LEU A 310 16.87 -0.18 1.26
N LEU A 311 15.87 -0.61 0.48
CA LEU A 311 15.66 -2.04 0.19
C LEU A 311 16.86 -2.64 -0.54
N PHE A 312 17.42 -1.91 -1.52
CA PHE A 312 18.59 -2.34 -2.26
C PHE A 312 19.84 -2.37 -1.37
N ALA A 313 20.03 -1.37 -0.51
CA ALA A 313 21.13 -1.35 0.46
C ALA A 313 21.01 -2.51 1.46
N ALA A 314 19.82 -2.79 2.00
CA ALA A 314 19.59 -3.92 2.88
C ALA A 314 19.88 -5.26 2.18
N TYR A 315 19.43 -5.41 0.93
CA TYR A 315 19.77 -6.56 0.09
C TYR A 315 21.29 -6.69 -0.11
N LEU A 316 22.00 -5.61 -0.44
CA LEU A 316 23.45 -5.61 -0.59
C LEU A 316 24.16 -5.97 0.71
N THR A 317 23.79 -5.38 1.83
CA THR A 317 24.37 -5.69 3.15
C THR A 317 24.16 -7.15 3.53
N LEU A 318 22.97 -7.71 3.27
CA LEU A 318 22.71 -9.13 3.52
C LEU A 318 23.49 -10.04 2.56
N CYS A 319 23.70 -9.63 1.30
CA CYS A 319 24.61 -10.32 0.39
C CYS A 319 26.04 -10.31 0.92
N LEU A 320 26.53 -9.18 1.44
CA LEU A 320 27.88 -9.06 2.01
C LEU A 320 28.05 -9.86 3.30
N TRP A 321 26.98 -10.01 4.08
CA TRP A 321 26.98 -10.85 5.28
C TRP A 321 27.00 -12.34 4.93
N GLN A 322 26.20 -12.77 3.95
CA GLN A 322 26.02 -14.18 3.63
C GLN A 322 27.09 -14.74 2.67
N ILE A 323 27.55 -13.92 1.73
CA ILE A 323 28.56 -14.33 0.76
C ILE A 323 29.90 -13.98 1.41
N GLU A 324 30.49 -14.92 2.15
CA GLU A 324 31.88 -14.84 2.55
C GLU A 324 32.72 -14.63 1.29
N SER A 325 33.12 -13.38 1.07
CA SER A 325 33.95 -13.05 -0.07
C SER A 325 35.32 -13.71 0.15
N PRO A 326 35.85 -14.46 -0.83
CA PRO A 326 37.15 -15.12 -0.73
C PRO A 326 38.34 -14.15 -0.66
N TYR A 327 38.11 -12.85 -0.52
CA TYR A 327 39.12 -11.84 -0.19
C TYR A 327 39.27 -11.74 1.34
N LEU A 328 40.03 -12.69 1.88
CA LEU A 328 40.57 -12.88 3.23
C LEU A 328 40.10 -11.92 4.37
N PRO A 329 39.66 -12.46 5.53
CA PRO A 329 39.46 -11.69 6.75
C PRO A 329 40.76 -10.99 7.18
N ALA A 330 40.62 -9.79 7.76
CA ALA A 330 41.73 -9.01 8.34
C ALA A 330 42.54 -9.76 9.42
N GLY A 331 42.02 -10.88 9.95
CA GLY A 331 42.72 -11.78 10.87
C GLY A 331 43.91 -12.53 10.26
N SER A 332 43.81 -12.92 9.00
CA SER A 332 44.89 -13.62 8.27
C SER A 332 45.94 -12.65 7.72
N SER A 333 45.55 -11.41 7.39
CA SER A 333 46.50 -10.34 7.09
C SER A 333 47.22 -9.86 8.36
N THR A 334 46.60 -9.94 9.54
CA THR A 334 47.29 -9.66 10.82
C THR A 334 48.20 -10.78 11.30
N VAL A 335 47.95 -12.05 10.97
CA VAL A 335 48.92 -13.15 11.19
C VAL A 335 50.10 -13.01 10.22
N LEU A 336 49.85 -12.64 8.95
CA LEU A 336 50.92 -12.31 8.01
C LEU A 336 51.68 -11.04 8.43
N ASN A 337 50.98 -9.98 8.86
CA ASN A 337 51.57 -8.73 9.36
C ASN A 337 52.30 -8.93 10.71
N ARG A 338 51.83 -9.79 11.63
CA ARG A 338 52.56 -10.14 12.88
C ARG A 338 53.73 -11.08 12.65
N ALA A 339 53.61 -12.03 11.72
CA ALA A 339 54.74 -12.84 11.27
C ALA A 339 55.78 -11.99 10.51
N LEU A 340 55.39 -10.82 10.02
CA LEU A 340 56.25 -9.80 9.42
C LEU A 340 56.66 -8.67 10.39
N GLY A 341 56.11 -8.63 11.61
CA GLY A 341 56.42 -7.62 12.63
C GLY A 341 55.88 -6.22 12.36
N CYS A 342 54.75 -6.10 11.66
CA CYS A 342 54.13 -4.83 11.28
C CYS A 342 52.78 -4.64 11.99
N GLU A 343 52.65 -3.57 12.78
CA GLU A 343 51.40 -3.27 13.51
C GLU A 343 50.39 -2.43 12.69
N GLN A 344 50.72 -2.00 11.45
CA GLN A 344 49.79 -1.39 10.46
C GLN A 344 50.22 -1.65 8.98
N PRO A 345 49.31 -1.52 7.99
CA PRO A 345 49.31 -2.33 6.76
C PRO A 345 50.34 -1.87 5.72
N CYS A 346 51.23 -2.79 5.31
CA CYS A 346 52.35 -2.48 4.42
C CYS A 346 52.00 -2.44 2.91
N LEU A 347 50.73 -2.48 2.56
CA LEU A 347 50.28 -2.14 1.22
C LEU A 347 49.90 -0.66 1.24
N VAL A 348 50.87 0.15 0.83
CA VAL A 348 50.84 1.59 0.55
C VAL A 348 51.35 2.52 1.66
N GLU A 349 52.51 3.09 1.31
CA GLU A 349 53.10 4.39 1.71
C GLU A 349 53.59 4.61 3.14
N GLY A 350 54.92 4.45 3.28
CA GLY A 350 55.77 5.47 3.89
C GLY A 350 55.89 5.49 5.41
N ALA A 351 56.85 4.72 5.95
CA ALA A 351 57.61 5.15 7.12
C ALA A 351 58.94 4.39 7.21
N GLN A 352 60.04 5.12 7.17
CA GLN A 352 61.37 4.63 7.54
C GLN A 352 61.44 4.35 9.05
N VAL A 353 62.39 3.46 9.43
CA VAL A 353 62.86 3.11 10.79
C VAL A 353 62.01 2.00 11.46
N ASP A 354 62.47 0.78 11.73
CA ASP A 354 63.80 0.34 12.18
C ASP A 354 64.16 -1.07 11.63
N GLN A 355 65.32 -1.14 10.98
CA GLN A 355 65.98 -2.37 10.56
C GLN A 355 66.68 -2.98 11.78
N ARG A 356 66.41 -4.25 12.15
CA ARG A 356 67.49 -5.16 12.63
C ARG A 356 67.19 -6.63 12.90
N GLN A 357 65.97 -7.19 12.77
CA GLN A 357 65.74 -8.54 13.33
C GLN A 357 65.13 -9.68 12.48
N ARG A 358 64.96 -9.59 11.15
CA ARG A 358 64.62 -10.78 10.34
C ARG A 358 65.31 -10.78 8.97
N GLN A 359 66.62 -11.03 8.97
CA GLN A 359 67.34 -11.48 7.78
C GLN A 359 67.24 -13.01 7.69
N GLY A 360 66.55 -13.54 6.68
CA GLY A 360 66.69 -14.96 6.33
C GLY A 360 65.56 -15.55 5.48
N GLY A 361 65.85 -15.79 4.19
CA GLY A 361 65.30 -16.92 3.45
C GLY A 361 64.31 -16.61 2.33
N LEU A 362 63.01 -16.79 2.60
CA LEU A 362 62.01 -17.01 1.54
C LEU A 362 61.17 -15.78 1.19
N VAL A 363 60.69 -15.08 2.22
CA VAL A 363 59.75 -13.98 2.03
C VAL A 363 60.43 -12.77 1.41
N ALA A 364 61.67 -12.46 1.79
CA ALA A 364 62.49 -11.43 1.15
C ALA A 364 62.80 -11.73 -0.33
N ALA A 365 62.92 -13.02 -0.69
CA ALA A 365 63.15 -13.46 -2.06
C ALA A 365 61.87 -13.33 -2.92
N VAL A 366 60.68 -13.51 -2.34
CA VAL A 366 59.40 -13.31 -3.04
C VAL A 366 59.03 -11.83 -3.10
N THR A 367 59.12 -11.09 -1.99
CA THR A 367 58.80 -9.65 -1.96
C THR A 367 59.77 -8.81 -2.78
N GLY A 368 61.06 -9.14 -2.78
CA GLY A 368 62.06 -8.49 -3.63
C GLY A 368 61.97 -8.84 -5.12
N LEU A 369 61.09 -9.76 -5.54
CA LEU A 369 60.84 -10.09 -6.94
C LEU A 369 59.66 -9.26 -7.48
N PHE A 370 58.67 -8.98 -6.62
CA PHE A 370 57.56 -8.08 -6.93
C PHE A 370 57.86 -6.59 -6.68
N ALA A 371 59.01 -6.28 -6.07
CA ALA A 371 59.51 -4.92 -5.87
C ALA A 371 60.58 -4.49 -6.89
N ALA A 372 60.89 -5.33 -7.88
CA ALA A 372 61.85 -5.00 -8.94
C ALA A 372 61.27 -3.97 -9.93
N GLU A 373 62.14 -3.14 -10.54
CA GLU A 373 61.73 -2.07 -11.47
C GLU A 373 60.99 -2.59 -12.72
N THR A 374 61.17 -3.87 -13.08
CA THR A 374 60.45 -4.55 -14.14
C THR A 374 59.98 -5.92 -13.63
N PRO A 375 58.70 -6.06 -13.24
CA PRO A 375 58.15 -7.36 -12.84
C PRO A 375 58.09 -8.30 -14.07
N PRO A 376 58.16 -9.63 -13.86
CA PRO A 376 58.11 -10.58 -14.98
C PRO A 376 56.78 -10.49 -15.74
N ASP A 377 56.87 -10.38 -17.06
CA ASP A 377 55.73 -10.14 -17.96
C ASP A 377 54.97 -11.43 -18.31
N ASP A 378 55.61 -12.60 -18.16
CA ASP A 378 55.01 -13.91 -18.42
C ASP A 378 55.37 -14.98 -17.38
N PHE A 379 54.60 -16.07 -17.38
CA PHE A 379 54.75 -17.17 -16.44
C PHE A 379 56.09 -17.92 -16.59
N GLY A 380 56.64 -17.97 -17.80
CA GLY A 380 57.93 -18.62 -18.06
C GLY A 380 59.09 -17.87 -17.40
N GLN A 381 59.05 -16.53 -17.45
CA GLN A 381 59.99 -15.66 -16.76
C GLN A 381 59.88 -15.82 -15.24
N LEU A 382 58.66 -15.82 -14.68
CA LEU A 382 58.42 -16.01 -13.25
C LEU A 382 59.00 -17.33 -12.73
N VAL A 383 58.77 -18.44 -13.44
CA VAL A 383 59.30 -19.76 -13.06
C VAL A 383 60.83 -19.77 -13.08
N THR A 384 61.43 -19.13 -14.07
CA THR A 384 62.90 -19.05 -14.22
C THR A 384 63.52 -18.23 -13.09
N GLU A 385 62.87 -17.13 -12.72
CA GLU A 385 63.33 -16.21 -11.68
C GLU A 385 63.15 -16.78 -10.26
N LEU A 386 62.06 -17.50 -10.02
CA LEU A 386 61.83 -18.26 -8.78
C LEU A 386 62.86 -19.39 -8.61
N ARG A 387 63.17 -20.14 -9.69
CA ARG A 387 64.26 -21.14 -9.67
C ARG A 387 65.61 -20.51 -9.41
N GLY A 388 65.88 -19.33 -9.98
CA GLY A 388 67.10 -18.56 -9.72
C GLY A 388 67.28 -18.14 -8.25
N ARG A 389 66.18 -18.04 -7.49
CA ARG A 389 66.19 -17.73 -6.05
C ARG A 389 66.12 -18.97 -5.14
N GLY A 390 66.33 -20.18 -5.69
CA GLY A 390 66.37 -21.43 -4.94
C GLY A 390 65.00 -22.02 -4.58
N LEU A 391 63.91 -21.47 -5.13
CA LEU A 391 62.55 -21.98 -5.00
C LEU A 391 62.24 -22.95 -6.14
N VAL A 392 61.76 -24.15 -5.81
CA VAL A 392 61.41 -25.16 -6.81
C VAL A 392 59.90 -25.25 -6.92
N LEU A 393 59.37 -24.93 -8.11
CA LEU A 393 58.01 -25.33 -8.52
C LEU A 393 58.06 -26.79 -8.94
N THR A 394 57.36 -27.65 -8.20
CA THR A 394 57.14 -29.04 -8.59
C THR A 394 55.74 -29.18 -9.19
N ASP A 395 55.63 -29.92 -10.29
CA ASP A 395 54.36 -30.28 -10.95
C ASP A 395 53.61 -31.39 -10.19
N ASP A 396 53.92 -31.59 -8.90
CA ASP A 396 53.44 -32.71 -8.09
C ASP A 396 51.99 -32.50 -7.67
N ALA A 397 51.12 -32.86 -8.62
CA ALA A 397 49.89 -33.63 -8.49
C ALA A 397 49.27 -33.71 -7.09
N ARG A 398 48.06 -33.16 -6.92
CA ARG A 398 47.13 -33.76 -5.95
C ARG A 398 46.57 -35.04 -6.55
N VAL A 399 46.51 -36.07 -5.73
CA VAL A 399 46.04 -37.39 -6.15
C VAL A 399 44.68 -37.68 -5.54
N PHE A 400 43.74 -38.15 -6.35
CA PHE A 400 42.45 -38.67 -5.90
C PHE A 400 42.40 -40.20 -6.05
N CYS A 401 41.64 -40.84 -5.15
CA CYS A 401 41.52 -42.30 -5.12
C CYS A 401 40.35 -42.77 -5.99
N ALA A 402 40.60 -43.76 -6.87
CA ALA A 402 39.67 -44.16 -7.91
C ALA A 402 38.43 -44.96 -7.43
N SER A 403 38.41 -45.46 -6.19
CA SER A 403 37.25 -46.16 -5.61
C SER A 403 37.30 -46.16 -4.07
N SER A 404 36.14 -46.35 -3.42
CA SER A 404 35.88 -46.12 -1.99
C SER A 404 36.51 -47.15 -1.01
N GLY A 405 37.68 -47.71 -1.30
CA GLY A 405 38.40 -48.64 -0.42
C GLY A 405 39.77 -48.10 0.02
N ASN A 406 40.27 -48.54 1.18
CA ASN A 406 41.46 -48.02 1.88
C ASN A 406 42.68 -47.74 0.98
N CYS A 407 42.86 -46.45 0.62
CA CYS A 407 43.91 -45.95 -0.27
C CYS A 407 45.27 -45.74 0.43
N LEU A 408 45.36 -46.01 1.73
CA LEU A 408 46.55 -45.77 2.55
C LEU A 408 47.68 -46.79 2.29
N GLU A 409 47.36 -47.97 1.74
CA GLU A 409 48.33 -49.08 1.63
C GLU A 409 48.78 -49.39 0.19
N GLN A 410 48.14 -48.84 -0.85
CA GLN A 410 48.49 -49.14 -2.25
C GLN A 410 48.67 -47.86 -3.10
N PRO A 411 49.92 -47.46 -3.43
CA PRO A 411 50.22 -46.30 -4.28
C PRO A 411 49.72 -46.40 -5.73
N ALA A 412 49.25 -47.56 -6.20
CA ALA A 412 48.85 -47.78 -7.59
C ALA A 412 47.43 -47.30 -7.94
N SER A 413 46.59 -46.95 -6.95
CA SER A 413 45.21 -46.46 -7.16
C SER A 413 45.09 -44.93 -7.25
N TRP A 414 46.24 -44.26 -7.43
CA TRP A 414 46.44 -42.82 -7.33
C TRP A 414 46.41 -42.20 -8.75
N GLN A 415 45.49 -41.25 -9.05
CA GLN A 415 45.48 -40.47 -10.31
C GLN A 415 45.74 -38.96 -10.09
N GLN A 416 46.57 -38.37 -10.96
CA GLN A 416 47.10 -36.99 -10.89
C GLN A 416 46.13 -35.90 -11.40
N ASP A 417 45.93 -34.80 -10.64
CA ASP A 417 45.25 -33.57 -11.10
C ASP A 417 46.25 -32.49 -11.53
N GLN A 418 46.28 -32.20 -12.84
CA GLN A 418 47.25 -31.30 -13.49
C GLN A 418 46.96 -29.79 -13.30
N ARG A 419 46.03 -29.41 -12.41
CA ARG A 419 45.56 -28.01 -12.27
C ARG A 419 46.10 -27.27 -11.03
N VAL A 420 46.97 -27.90 -10.24
CA VAL A 420 47.50 -27.36 -8.99
C VAL A 420 49.02 -27.48 -8.97
N TRP A 421 49.71 -26.41 -8.59
CA TRP A 421 51.16 -26.39 -8.40
C TRP A 421 51.50 -26.19 -6.93
N VAL A 422 52.64 -26.77 -6.51
CA VAL A 422 53.13 -26.66 -5.13
C VAL A 422 54.46 -25.92 -5.13
N LEU A 423 54.55 -24.89 -4.28
CA LEU A 423 55.79 -24.17 -3.99
C LEU A 423 56.43 -24.76 -2.75
N THR A 424 57.69 -25.16 -2.87
CA THR A 424 58.51 -25.68 -1.76
C THR A 424 59.82 -24.91 -1.67
N ASN A 425 60.38 -24.84 -0.46
CA ASN A 425 61.61 -24.11 -0.15
C ASN A 425 62.87 -25.00 -0.09
N SER A 426 62.77 -26.29 -0.36
CA SER A 426 63.88 -27.23 -0.30
C SER A 426 64.11 -27.89 -1.66
N ALA A 427 65.26 -27.62 -2.28
CA ALA A 427 65.69 -28.34 -3.46
C ALA A 427 66.06 -29.78 -3.09
N GLY A 428 65.26 -30.75 -3.53
CA GLY A 428 65.65 -32.17 -3.57
C GLY A 428 65.10 -33.11 -2.50
N THR A 429 64.03 -32.75 -1.77
CA THR A 429 63.31 -33.68 -0.90
C THR A 429 62.17 -34.37 -1.67
N THR A 430 62.20 -35.70 -1.75
CA THR A 430 61.22 -36.55 -2.46
C THR A 430 59.94 -36.82 -1.67
N ASN A 431 59.71 -36.11 -0.55
CA ASN A 431 58.52 -36.31 0.28
C ASN A 431 57.34 -35.50 -0.26
N PRO A 432 56.22 -36.14 -0.66
CA PRO A 432 55.04 -35.43 -1.16
C PRO A 432 54.36 -34.64 -0.03
N CYS A 433 53.96 -33.39 -0.32
CA CYS A 433 53.17 -32.58 0.62
C CYS A 433 51.82 -33.28 0.89
N PRO A 434 51.45 -33.55 2.15
CA PRO A 434 50.20 -34.26 2.46
C PRO A 434 48.95 -33.39 2.18
N PRO A 435 47.81 -34.01 1.79
CA PRO A 435 46.54 -33.31 1.66
C PRO A 435 46.09 -32.75 3.02
N SER A 436 45.41 -31.60 2.98
CA SER A 436 45.15 -30.70 4.12
C SER A 436 44.28 -31.21 5.27
N ASP A 437 43.98 -32.51 5.35
CA ASP A 437 42.96 -33.02 6.28
C ASP A 437 43.53 -33.96 7.37
N SER A 438 44.85 -33.99 7.56
CA SER A 438 45.44 -34.71 8.70
C SER A 438 45.52 -33.81 9.93
N ALA A 439 44.64 -34.06 10.90
CA ALA A 439 44.59 -33.38 12.21
C ALA A 439 45.78 -33.70 13.14
N GLY A 440 46.98 -33.92 12.61
CA GLY A 440 48.21 -34.19 13.36
C GLY A 440 49.29 -33.18 12.99
N GLY A 441 49.63 -32.29 13.93
CA GLY A 441 50.65 -31.26 13.71
C GLY A 441 52.02 -31.87 13.38
N PHE A 442 52.60 -31.45 12.24
CA PHE A 442 54.03 -31.61 12.01
C PHE A 442 54.78 -30.54 12.82
N ASN A 443 55.77 -30.99 13.60
CA ASN A 443 56.71 -30.10 14.29
C ASN A 443 57.54 -29.33 13.27
N ALA A 444 57.70 -28.02 13.50
CA ALA A 444 58.43 -27.05 12.68
C ALA A 444 59.95 -27.31 12.51
N ALA A 445 60.44 -28.52 12.79
CA ALA A 445 61.86 -28.87 12.76
C ALA A 445 62.37 -29.22 11.35
N ASP A 446 61.51 -29.65 10.42
CA ASP A 446 61.93 -30.06 9.06
C ASP A 446 61.88 -28.96 8.00
N GLY A 447 61.58 -27.71 8.39
CA GLY A 447 61.75 -26.53 7.52
C GLY A 447 60.94 -26.50 6.22
N LEU A 448 60.06 -27.47 5.96
CA LEU A 448 59.30 -27.61 4.73
C LEU A 448 57.99 -26.79 4.80
N TYR A 449 57.86 -25.74 3.99
CA TYR A 449 56.62 -24.98 3.82
C TYR A 449 56.03 -25.26 2.44
N CYS A 450 54.85 -25.90 2.38
CA CYS A 450 54.13 -26.19 1.14
C CYS A 450 53.05 -25.13 0.89
N HIS A 451 53.11 -24.42 -0.24
CA HIS A 451 52.08 -23.48 -0.66
C HIS A 451 51.39 -23.95 -1.95
N TYR A 452 50.05 -23.94 -1.98
CA TYR A 452 49.25 -24.42 -3.11
C TYR A 452 48.81 -23.27 -4.02
N LEU A 453 49.03 -23.44 -5.32
CA LEU A 453 48.65 -22.51 -6.38
C LEU A 453 47.69 -23.19 -7.35
N LYS A 454 46.49 -22.63 -7.56
CA LYS A 454 45.52 -23.16 -8.51
C LYS A 454 45.53 -22.35 -9.80
N ARG A 455 45.64 -23.04 -10.94
CA ARG A 455 45.62 -22.40 -12.27
C ARG A 455 44.18 -22.00 -12.62
N VAL A 456 43.90 -20.70 -12.75
CA VAL A 456 42.55 -20.18 -13.06
C VAL A 456 42.40 -19.86 -14.56
N SER A 457 43.50 -19.52 -15.24
CA SER A 457 43.61 -19.43 -16.71
C SER A 457 45.08 -19.71 -17.12
N PRO A 458 45.43 -19.74 -18.43
CA PRO A 458 46.83 -19.85 -18.86
C PRO A 458 47.74 -18.78 -18.24
N ASP A 459 47.19 -17.62 -17.87
CA ASP A 459 47.93 -16.39 -17.57
C ASP A 459 47.67 -15.84 -16.15
N HIS A 460 46.76 -16.42 -15.35
CA HIS A 460 46.39 -15.90 -14.02
C HIS A 460 46.40 -16.98 -12.91
N LEU A 461 46.96 -16.61 -11.76
CA LEU A 461 47.22 -17.44 -10.58
C LEU A 461 46.41 -16.97 -9.36
N ARG A 462 45.76 -17.91 -8.64
CA ARG A 462 45.00 -17.62 -7.41
C ARG A 462 45.38 -18.60 -6.30
N ILE A 463 45.59 -18.09 -5.08
CA ILE A 463 45.84 -18.89 -3.88
C ILE A 463 44.47 -19.26 -3.28
N SER A 464 44.22 -20.55 -3.08
CA SER A 464 42.98 -21.06 -2.47
C SER A 464 43.33 -21.70 -1.14
N ASN A 465 42.74 -21.18 -0.05
CA ASN A 465 42.52 -21.97 1.15
C ASN A 465 41.29 -22.85 0.87
N GLY A 466 41.37 -24.14 1.23
CA GLY A 466 40.33 -25.11 0.90
C GLY A 466 39.03 -24.81 1.63
N ALA A 467 37.93 -24.77 0.89
CA ALA A 467 36.60 -25.04 1.40
C ALA A 467 35.98 -26.13 0.54
N ALA A 468 35.58 -27.22 1.20
CA ALA A 468 34.84 -28.33 0.62
C ALA A 468 33.42 -27.88 0.20
N MET A 469 32.70 -28.77 -0.47
CA MET A 469 31.38 -28.59 -1.10
C MET A 469 30.29 -27.81 -0.31
N PRO A 470 29.27 -27.25 -1.01
CA PRO A 470 28.78 -25.87 -0.81
C PRO A 470 27.62 -25.65 0.18
N TRP A 471 27.32 -26.61 1.07
CA TRP A 471 26.13 -26.54 1.95
C TRP A 471 26.44 -26.83 3.43
N ALA A 472 27.71 -27.02 3.78
CA ALA A 472 28.13 -27.56 5.08
C ALA A 472 28.83 -26.55 6.01
N ASP A 473 28.83 -25.26 5.68
CA ASP A 473 29.22 -24.23 6.66
C ASP A 473 28.03 -23.96 7.59
N GLU A 474 28.23 -24.01 8.91
CA GLU A 474 27.17 -23.80 9.92
C GLU A 474 26.39 -22.50 9.68
N GLU A 475 27.04 -21.46 9.16
CA GLU A 475 26.45 -20.14 8.88
C GLU A 475 25.39 -20.17 7.75
N ASN A 476 25.54 -21.03 6.74
CA ASN A 476 24.55 -21.18 5.66
C ASN A 476 23.25 -21.82 6.14
N LEU A 477 23.34 -22.76 7.08
CA LEU A 477 22.17 -23.39 7.68
C LEU A 477 21.36 -22.37 8.50
N TRP A 478 22.01 -21.48 9.24
CA TRP A 478 21.34 -20.44 10.01
C TRP A 478 20.61 -19.43 9.13
N PHE A 479 21.15 -19.04 7.97
CA PHE A 479 20.46 -18.14 7.04
C PHE A 479 19.23 -18.77 6.40
N VAL A 480 19.34 -20.04 5.97
CA VAL A 480 18.19 -20.80 5.45
C VAL A 480 17.14 -21.00 6.54
N LEU A 481 17.56 -21.30 7.77
CA LEU A 481 16.67 -21.40 8.93
C LEU A 481 15.98 -20.05 9.21
N LEU A 482 16.72 -18.94 9.20
CA LEU A 482 16.16 -17.59 9.33
C LEU A 482 15.15 -17.29 8.22
N PHE A 483 15.48 -17.58 6.96
CA PHE A 483 14.56 -17.43 5.84
C PHE A 483 13.27 -18.24 6.06
N LEU A 484 13.37 -19.51 6.45
CA LEU A 484 12.23 -20.36 6.73
C LEU A 484 11.42 -19.84 7.92
N VAL A 485 12.07 -19.43 9.02
CA VAL A 485 11.40 -18.88 10.20
C VAL A 485 10.67 -17.60 9.85
N VAL A 486 11.29 -16.65 9.16
CA VAL A 486 10.65 -15.38 8.76
C VAL A 486 9.54 -15.65 7.74
N LEU A 487 9.72 -16.58 6.80
CA LEU A 487 8.69 -16.98 5.84
C LEU A 487 7.47 -17.61 6.54
N LEU A 488 7.68 -18.51 7.50
CA LEU A 488 6.61 -19.12 8.29
C LEU A 488 5.95 -18.07 9.19
N PHE A 489 6.72 -17.21 9.85
CA PHE A 489 6.20 -16.11 10.66
C PHE A 489 5.29 -15.19 9.83
N ASN A 490 5.77 -14.77 8.66
CA ASN A 490 5.03 -13.99 7.68
C ASN A 490 3.74 -14.72 7.25
N ARG A 491 3.83 -16.03 6.98
CA ARG A 491 2.70 -16.83 6.49
C ARG A 491 1.58 -17.02 7.51
N PHE A 492 1.90 -17.11 8.80
CA PHE A 492 0.97 -17.52 9.85
C PHE A 492 0.60 -16.41 10.85
N PHE A 493 1.44 -15.40 11.04
CA PHE A 493 1.24 -14.38 12.09
C PHE A 493 1.04 -12.96 11.54
N LEU A 494 1.41 -12.70 10.28
CA LEU A 494 1.24 -11.39 9.68
C LEU A 494 -0.07 -11.31 8.87
N ASP A 495 -0.90 -10.35 9.25
CA ASP A 495 -2.07 -9.92 8.49
C ASP A 495 -1.88 -8.48 8.05
N ILE A 496 -2.00 -8.24 6.74
CA ILE A 496 -1.81 -6.90 6.19
C ILE A 496 -2.88 -5.92 6.67
N ASN A 497 -4.13 -6.33 6.90
CA ASN A 497 -5.14 -5.40 7.41
C ASN A 497 -4.80 -4.91 8.84
N ILE A 498 -4.12 -5.74 9.62
CA ILE A 498 -3.72 -5.44 11.01
C ILE A 498 -2.44 -4.59 11.07
N ILE A 499 -1.47 -4.85 10.18
CA ILE A 499 -0.20 -4.10 10.15
C ILE A 499 -0.40 -2.66 9.68
N GLY A 500 -1.43 -2.41 8.88
CA GLY A 500 -1.75 -1.08 8.34
C GLY A 500 -2.27 -0.11 9.40
N PRO A 501 -2.23 1.21 9.14
CA PRO A 501 -2.84 2.22 10.01
C PRO A 501 -4.37 2.13 10.10
N HIS A 502 -5.01 1.30 9.27
CA HIS A 502 -6.47 1.14 9.20
C HIS A 502 -7.11 0.90 10.57
N ARG A 503 -6.62 -0.08 11.34
CA ARG A 503 -7.21 -0.42 12.65
C ARG A 503 -7.18 0.75 13.62
N PHE A 504 -6.05 1.48 13.67
CA PHE A 504 -5.94 2.66 14.51
C PHE A 504 -6.95 3.73 14.09
N TYR A 505 -7.03 4.01 12.79
CA TYR A 505 -7.99 4.98 12.24
C TYR A 505 -9.45 4.57 12.55
N ARG A 506 -9.81 3.30 12.32
CA ARG A 506 -11.09 2.69 12.70
C ARG A 506 -11.43 2.87 14.17
N ASP A 507 -10.48 2.59 15.07
CA ASP A 507 -10.72 2.70 16.52
C ASP A 507 -10.94 4.17 16.94
N ARG A 508 -10.27 5.13 16.30
CA ARG A 508 -10.49 6.56 16.55
C ARG A 508 -11.86 7.03 16.08
N LEU A 509 -12.28 6.62 14.89
CA LEU A 509 -13.62 6.90 14.38
C LEU A 509 -14.69 6.28 15.26
N SER A 510 -14.52 5.01 15.62
CA SER A 510 -15.45 4.29 16.48
C SER A 510 -15.63 4.98 17.82
N ARG A 511 -14.54 5.46 18.45
CA ARG A 511 -14.63 6.19 19.72
C ARG A 511 -15.41 7.51 19.61
N ALA A 512 -15.26 8.21 18.48
CA ALA A 512 -15.91 9.51 18.30
C ALA A 512 -17.38 9.38 17.87
N PHE A 513 -17.68 8.43 16.99
CA PHE A 513 -18.97 8.35 16.29
C PHE A 513 -19.81 7.11 16.63
N LEU A 514 -19.21 5.99 17.02
CA LEU A 514 -19.96 4.77 17.37
C LEU A 514 -20.31 4.76 18.85
N VAL A 515 -21.28 5.60 19.20
CA VAL A 515 -21.88 5.68 20.54
C VAL A 515 -23.35 5.29 20.49
N GLY A 516 -23.84 4.72 21.58
CA GLY A 516 -25.25 4.43 21.81
C GLY A 516 -25.72 5.06 23.12
N LEU A 517 -27.04 5.07 23.30
CA LEU A 517 -27.66 5.48 24.57
C LEU A 517 -27.95 4.23 25.42
N GLY A 518 -27.58 4.29 26.70
CA GLY A 518 -27.88 3.29 27.73
C GLY A 518 -29.29 3.42 28.31
N GLU A 519 -29.57 2.73 29.41
CA GLU A 519 -30.89 2.76 30.06
C GLU A 519 -31.17 4.11 30.75
N GLU A 520 -30.14 4.75 31.32
CA GLU A 520 -30.20 6.04 32.01
C GLU A 520 -29.70 7.23 31.14
N ASP A 521 -29.84 7.13 29.81
CA ASP A 521 -29.34 8.11 28.83
C ASP A 521 -27.80 8.36 28.89
N GLU A 522 -27.07 7.45 29.56
CA GLU A 522 -25.61 7.44 29.53
C GLU A 522 -25.07 7.02 28.16
N LEU A 523 -23.92 7.57 27.77
CA LEU A 523 -23.27 7.21 26.51
C LEU A 523 -22.45 5.93 26.67
N VAL A 524 -22.76 4.94 25.85
CA VAL A 524 -22.07 3.65 25.79
C VAL A 524 -21.34 3.53 24.46
N ALA A 525 -20.07 3.13 24.49
CA ALA A 525 -19.32 2.83 23.27
C ALA A 525 -19.91 1.59 22.57
N ARG A 526 -20.09 1.67 21.25
CA ARG A 526 -20.66 0.61 20.41
C ARG A 526 -19.67 0.19 19.32
N ASP A 527 -18.41 0.03 19.70
CA ASP A 527 -17.34 -0.34 18.79
C ASP A 527 -17.50 -1.75 18.22
N GLY A 528 -18.14 -2.68 18.92
CA GLY A 528 -18.43 -4.03 18.40
C GLY A 528 -19.69 -4.14 17.54
N LEU A 529 -20.34 -3.04 17.15
CA LEU A 529 -21.62 -3.10 16.42
C LEU A 529 -21.44 -3.66 15.01
N THR A 530 -22.01 -4.84 14.75
CA THR A 530 -21.96 -5.50 13.44
C THR A 530 -22.93 -4.86 12.44
N LEU A 531 -22.66 -4.97 11.14
CA LEU A 531 -23.55 -4.46 10.09
C LEU A 531 -24.88 -5.23 10.10
N SER A 532 -24.84 -6.55 10.30
CA SER A 532 -26.03 -7.39 10.32
C SER A 532 -26.97 -7.11 11.51
N SER A 533 -26.43 -6.55 12.61
CA SER A 533 -27.20 -6.14 13.79
C SER A 533 -27.88 -4.76 13.68
N LEU A 534 -27.60 -3.99 12.62
CA LEU A 534 -28.23 -2.69 12.42
C LEU A 534 -29.73 -2.84 12.24
N ASN A 535 -30.46 -1.74 12.46
CA ASN A 535 -31.91 -1.70 12.39
C ASN A 535 -32.55 -2.88 13.17
N ALA A 536 -32.24 -2.98 14.46
CA ALA A 536 -32.83 -3.98 15.36
C ALA A 536 -34.37 -3.84 15.46
N GLU A 537 -35.04 -4.78 16.11
CA GLU A 537 -36.50 -4.68 16.32
C GLU A 537 -36.84 -3.36 17.05
N HIS A 538 -37.89 -2.67 16.57
CA HIS A 538 -38.35 -1.36 17.09
C HIS A 538 -37.42 -0.14 16.88
N THR A 539 -36.58 -0.15 15.84
CA THR A 539 -35.72 0.98 15.47
C THR A 539 -36.41 2.01 14.55
N SER A 540 -36.09 3.29 14.75
CA SER A 540 -36.45 4.39 13.85
C SER A 540 -35.38 4.66 12.77
N ALA A 541 -34.23 3.97 12.82
CA ALA A 541 -33.10 4.18 11.93
C ALA A 541 -33.44 3.86 10.46
N PRO A 542 -33.10 4.73 9.49
CA PRO A 542 -33.16 4.38 8.06
C PRO A 542 -32.27 3.19 7.69
N TYR A 543 -32.54 2.55 6.56
CA TYR A 543 -31.68 1.48 6.05
C TYR A 543 -30.33 2.06 5.58
N HIS A 544 -29.24 1.72 6.26
CA HIS A 544 -27.93 2.34 6.05
C HIS A 544 -27.16 1.66 4.90
N LEU A 545 -26.82 2.44 3.89
CA LEU A 545 -25.95 2.09 2.77
C LEU A 545 -24.60 2.80 2.94
N ILE A 546 -23.52 2.03 2.99
CA ILE A 546 -22.15 2.56 3.08
C ILE A 546 -21.43 2.25 1.78
N ASN A 547 -21.06 3.30 1.06
CA ASN A 547 -20.44 3.20 -0.25
C ASN A 547 -18.91 3.21 -0.14
N ALA A 548 -18.25 2.30 -0.84
CA ALA A 548 -16.80 2.21 -0.92
C ALA A 548 -16.34 1.93 -2.36
N ALA A 549 -15.05 2.11 -2.63
CA ALA A 549 -14.48 1.85 -3.96
C ALA A 549 -13.77 0.50 -4.00
N LEU A 550 -14.23 -0.39 -4.86
CA LEU A 550 -13.52 -1.62 -5.24
C LEU A 550 -12.40 -1.28 -6.22
N ASN A 551 -11.14 -1.51 -5.86
CA ASN A 551 -9.98 -1.18 -6.69
C ASN A 551 -9.67 -2.26 -7.74
N LEU A 552 -9.54 -1.87 -9.02
CA LEU A 552 -9.52 -2.77 -10.18
C LEU A 552 -8.47 -2.41 -11.24
N GLN A 553 -7.31 -1.91 -10.83
CA GLN A 553 -6.24 -1.38 -11.70
C GLN A 553 -5.71 -2.39 -12.74
N ALA A 554 -5.83 -3.70 -12.48
CA ALA A 554 -5.43 -4.75 -13.41
C ALA A 554 -6.59 -5.49 -14.08
N ASP A 555 -7.84 -5.07 -13.83
CA ASP A 555 -8.99 -5.65 -14.51
C ASP A 555 -9.06 -5.18 -15.97
N ARG A 556 -9.60 -6.04 -16.85
CA ARG A 556 -9.62 -5.83 -18.30
C ARG A 556 -11.02 -5.55 -18.85
N ASP A 557 -12.02 -5.40 -17.98
CA ASP A 557 -13.36 -5.02 -18.38
C ASP A 557 -13.33 -3.66 -19.11
N PRO A 558 -13.74 -3.61 -20.40
CA PRO A 558 -13.80 -2.37 -21.16
C PRO A 558 -14.68 -1.29 -20.51
N GLY A 559 -15.70 -1.67 -19.75
CA GLY A 559 -16.59 -0.76 -19.04
C GLY A 559 -15.93 0.01 -17.89
N LEU A 560 -14.77 -0.46 -17.41
CA LEU A 560 -14.00 0.18 -16.33
C LEU A 560 -12.95 1.17 -16.86
N ARG A 561 -12.81 1.32 -18.18
CA ARG A 561 -11.83 2.22 -18.81
C ARG A 561 -12.06 3.66 -18.36
N GLY A 562 -11.12 4.19 -17.58
CA GLY A 562 -11.13 5.55 -17.04
C GLY A 562 -11.57 5.68 -15.58
N ARG A 563 -12.15 4.64 -14.98
CA ARG A 563 -12.51 4.59 -13.56
C ARG A 563 -11.52 3.78 -12.73
N GLU A 564 -11.03 2.67 -13.26
CA GLU A 564 -10.13 1.72 -12.56
C GLU A 564 -10.67 1.24 -11.20
N SER A 565 -11.98 1.40 -10.98
CA SER A 565 -12.72 1.02 -9.78
C SER A 565 -14.19 0.75 -10.09
N ASP A 566 -14.87 0.05 -9.17
CA ASP A 566 -16.32 -0.19 -9.19
C ASP A 566 -16.92 0.10 -7.80
N PHE A 567 -18.24 0.21 -7.71
CA PHE A 567 -18.95 0.46 -6.46
C PHE A 567 -18.96 -0.78 -5.58
N PHE A 568 -18.53 -0.67 -4.32
CA PHE A 568 -18.67 -1.70 -3.30
C PHE A 568 -19.64 -1.21 -2.22
N LEU A 569 -20.68 -1.97 -1.96
CA LEU A 569 -21.72 -1.65 -0.99
C LEU A 569 -21.52 -2.47 0.28
N PHE A 570 -21.62 -1.81 1.44
CA PHE A 570 -21.90 -2.46 2.72
C PHE A 570 -23.30 -2.08 3.18
N SER A 571 -24.08 -3.07 3.62
CA SER A 571 -25.41 -2.86 4.20
C SER A 571 -25.73 -3.98 5.20
N LYS A 572 -26.86 -3.86 5.90
CA LYS A 572 -27.32 -4.86 6.86
C LYS A 572 -27.48 -6.26 6.25
N ARG A 573 -28.13 -6.35 5.08
CA ARG A 573 -28.50 -7.64 4.46
C ARG A 573 -27.42 -8.18 3.55
N TYR A 574 -26.84 -7.32 2.69
CA TYR A 574 -25.86 -7.74 1.69
C TYR A 574 -24.68 -6.79 1.58
N CYS A 575 -23.51 -7.37 1.29
CA CYS A 575 -22.29 -6.66 0.94
C CYS A 575 -21.77 -7.16 -0.42
N GLY A 576 -21.18 -6.28 -1.22
CA GLY A 576 -20.56 -6.67 -2.50
C GLY A 576 -20.64 -5.61 -3.60
N SER A 577 -20.40 -6.06 -4.84
CA SER A 577 -20.41 -5.20 -6.02
C SER A 577 -21.01 -5.91 -7.24
N ARG A 578 -21.31 -5.16 -8.30
CA ARG A 578 -21.77 -5.75 -9.58
C ARG A 578 -20.78 -6.79 -10.14
N LEU A 579 -19.47 -6.56 -9.96
CA LEU A 579 -18.41 -7.44 -10.48
C LEU A 579 -18.07 -8.61 -9.55
N THR A 580 -18.21 -8.43 -8.22
CA THR A 580 -17.95 -9.49 -7.24
C THR A 580 -19.20 -10.31 -6.90
N GLY A 581 -20.39 -9.85 -7.29
CA GLY A 581 -21.66 -10.36 -6.78
C GLY A 581 -21.91 -9.85 -5.36
N TYR A 582 -23.08 -10.18 -4.84
CA TYR A 582 -23.51 -9.84 -3.48
C TYR A 582 -23.48 -11.09 -2.59
N VAL A 583 -23.14 -10.90 -1.32
CA VAL A 583 -23.17 -11.97 -0.33
C VAL A 583 -23.88 -11.47 0.92
N ALA A 584 -24.64 -12.35 1.58
CA ALA A 584 -25.30 -12.00 2.83
C ALA A 584 -24.26 -11.50 3.86
N THR A 585 -24.52 -10.36 4.46
CA THR A 585 -23.59 -9.67 5.38
C THR A 585 -23.08 -10.58 6.50
N PRO A 586 -23.91 -11.39 7.19
CA PRO A 586 -23.40 -12.33 8.21
C PRO A 586 -22.39 -13.36 7.68
N SER A 587 -22.48 -13.73 6.39
CA SER A 587 -21.51 -14.65 5.78
C SER A 587 -20.16 -13.99 5.54
N LEU A 588 -20.16 -12.69 5.22
CA LEU A 588 -18.93 -11.91 5.08
C LEU A 588 -18.31 -11.62 6.45
N GLU A 589 -19.11 -11.23 7.45
CA GLU A 589 -18.67 -11.07 8.85
C GLU A 589 -18.10 -12.37 9.45
N LYS A 590 -18.66 -13.53 9.07
CA LYS A 590 -18.10 -14.83 9.45
C LYS A 590 -16.77 -15.14 8.72
N ALA A 591 -16.63 -14.67 7.48
CA ALA A 591 -15.41 -14.87 6.70
C ALA A 591 -14.27 -13.95 7.16
N ASP A 592 -14.61 -12.75 7.61
CA ASP A 592 -13.72 -11.75 8.19
C ASP A 592 -14.27 -11.27 9.55
N PRO A 593 -13.81 -11.87 10.67
CA PRO A 593 -14.29 -11.53 12.01
C PRO A 593 -13.98 -10.09 12.45
N HIS A 594 -13.18 -9.33 11.69
CA HIS A 594 -12.88 -7.93 11.97
C HIS A 594 -13.82 -6.98 11.23
N LEU A 595 -14.73 -7.49 10.39
CA LEU A 595 -15.73 -6.69 9.71
C LEU A 595 -16.89 -6.36 10.65
N ASP A 596 -16.93 -5.11 11.10
CA ASP A 596 -18.03 -4.49 11.83
C ASP A 596 -18.38 -3.13 11.18
N LEU A 597 -19.37 -2.41 11.74
CA LEU A 597 -19.78 -1.10 11.24
C LEU A 597 -18.59 -0.12 11.22
N GLY A 598 -17.77 -0.12 12.29
CA GLY A 598 -16.60 0.75 12.38
C GLY A 598 -15.58 0.47 11.29
N THR A 599 -15.33 -0.80 10.99
CA THR A 599 -14.48 -1.24 9.87
C THR A 599 -15.07 -0.80 8.53
N ALA A 600 -16.36 -1.01 8.27
CA ALA A 600 -17.00 -0.57 7.02
C ALA A 600 -16.92 0.95 6.80
N VAL A 601 -17.14 1.73 7.85
CA VAL A 601 -17.02 3.20 7.83
C VAL A 601 -15.56 3.62 7.61
N ALA A 602 -14.62 2.99 8.28
CA ALA A 602 -13.20 3.27 8.10
C ALA A 602 -12.71 2.90 6.69
N ILE A 603 -13.24 1.83 6.09
CA ILE A 603 -12.97 1.48 4.68
C ILE A 603 -13.52 2.57 3.77
N SER A 604 -14.77 2.98 3.99
CA SER A 604 -15.43 4.03 3.22
C SER A 604 -14.71 5.37 3.30
N GLY A 605 -14.02 5.68 4.42
CA GLY A 605 -13.19 6.89 4.65
C GLY A 605 -11.68 6.74 4.42
N ALA A 606 -11.22 5.63 3.84
CA ALA A 606 -9.82 5.30 3.67
C ALA A 606 -9.10 6.09 2.55
N ALA A 607 -9.10 7.42 2.60
CA ALA A 607 -8.65 8.30 1.52
C ALA A 607 -7.14 8.15 1.16
N ALA A 608 -6.32 7.66 2.09
CA ALA A 608 -4.91 7.38 1.84
C ALA A 608 -4.72 5.89 1.46
N ALA A 609 -4.77 5.58 0.16
CA ALA A 609 -4.55 4.23 -0.35
C ALA A 609 -3.52 4.22 -1.50
N PRO A 610 -2.66 3.18 -1.60
CA PRO A 610 -1.74 3.02 -2.74
C PRO A 610 -2.48 2.90 -4.08
N ASN A 611 -3.70 2.38 -4.02
CA ASN A 611 -4.63 2.21 -5.13
C ASN A 611 -5.95 2.90 -4.74
N ALA A 612 -6.40 3.83 -5.59
CA ALA A 612 -7.48 4.76 -5.31
C ALA A 612 -8.32 4.99 -6.58
N GLY A 613 -8.72 3.91 -7.25
CA GLY A 613 -9.40 3.97 -8.56
C GLY A 613 -8.71 4.92 -9.54
N ARG A 614 -9.46 5.85 -10.12
CA ARG A 614 -8.97 6.87 -11.07
C ARG A 614 -7.91 7.79 -10.46
N GLN A 615 -7.89 7.95 -9.14
CA GLN A 615 -6.94 8.82 -8.43
C GLN A 615 -5.58 8.11 -8.18
N THR A 616 -5.44 6.85 -8.58
CA THR A 616 -4.21 6.06 -8.37
C THR A 616 -3.01 6.71 -9.06
N LYS A 617 -2.01 7.07 -8.25
CA LYS A 617 -0.69 7.50 -8.76
C LYS A 617 0.22 6.28 -8.87
N ARG A 618 0.20 5.61 -10.03
CA ARG A 618 0.93 4.34 -10.27
C ARG A 618 2.43 4.41 -9.91
N SER A 619 3.07 5.56 -10.11
CA SER A 619 4.48 5.76 -9.73
C SER A 619 4.73 5.74 -8.22
N LEU A 620 3.70 6.01 -7.41
CA LEU A 620 3.76 6.06 -5.96
C LEU A 620 3.16 4.82 -5.29
N SER A 621 2.36 4.01 -5.99
CA SER A 621 1.69 2.84 -5.41
C SER A 621 2.67 1.89 -4.70
N PHE A 622 3.83 1.61 -5.31
CA PHE A 622 4.87 0.79 -4.69
C PHE A 622 5.40 1.41 -3.40
N VAL A 623 5.69 2.71 -3.43
CA VAL A 623 6.28 3.47 -2.32
C VAL A 623 5.30 3.61 -1.17
N LEU A 624 4.05 3.99 -1.45
CA LEU A 624 2.99 4.09 -0.45
C LEU A 624 2.75 2.73 0.22
N THR A 625 2.78 1.65 -0.56
CA THR A 625 2.69 0.28 -0.03
C THR A 625 3.89 -0.04 0.85
N LEU A 626 5.12 0.28 0.43
CA LEU A 626 6.35 0.04 1.18
C LEU A 626 6.43 0.84 2.50
N LEU A 627 5.96 2.07 2.50
CA LEU A 627 5.88 2.94 3.68
C LEU A 627 4.64 2.66 4.55
N ASN A 628 3.83 1.67 4.20
CA ASN A 628 2.59 1.33 4.90
C ASN A 628 1.59 2.51 4.98
N ILE A 629 1.62 3.43 4.01
CA ILE A 629 0.63 4.50 3.85
C ILE A 629 -0.56 3.88 3.10
N ARG A 630 -1.34 3.07 3.82
CA ARG A 630 -2.51 2.36 3.29
C ARG A 630 -3.61 2.23 4.35
N LEU A 631 -4.69 2.98 4.15
CA LEU A 631 -5.93 2.84 4.90
C LEU A 631 -6.90 1.87 4.22
N GLY A 632 -6.66 1.52 2.95
CA GLY A 632 -7.45 0.52 2.23
C GLY A 632 -7.38 -0.85 2.89
N TYR A 633 -8.36 -1.70 2.58
CA TYR A 633 -8.60 -2.95 3.27
C TYR A 633 -8.79 -4.10 2.29
N TRP A 634 -8.27 -5.27 2.64
CA TRP A 634 -8.41 -6.49 1.85
C TRP A 634 -9.52 -7.37 2.42
N LEU A 635 -10.66 -7.40 1.73
CA LEU A 635 -11.81 -8.22 2.12
C LEU A 635 -11.80 -9.58 1.41
N PRO A 636 -12.32 -10.65 2.04
CA PRO A 636 -12.64 -11.89 1.33
C PRO A 636 -13.58 -11.59 0.16
N ASN A 637 -13.32 -12.17 -1.00
CA ASN A 637 -14.12 -11.88 -2.20
C ASN A 637 -15.55 -12.43 -2.04
N PRO A 638 -16.61 -11.59 -2.11
CA PRO A 638 -18.01 -12.01 -2.00
C PRO A 638 -18.36 -13.21 -2.88
N ARG A 639 -17.86 -13.22 -4.13
CA ARG A 639 -18.07 -14.30 -5.10
C ARG A 639 -17.61 -15.67 -4.62
N ARG A 640 -16.57 -15.70 -3.79
CA ARG A 640 -15.97 -16.92 -3.27
C ARG A 640 -16.61 -17.33 -1.94
N VAL A 641 -16.92 -16.36 -1.07
CA VAL A 641 -17.64 -16.61 0.18
C VAL A 641 -19.01 -17.25 -0.10
N ALA A 642 -19.71 -16.81 -1.16
CA ALA A 642 -20.96 -17.40 -1.59
C ALA A 642 -20.84 -18.88 -2.00
N ARG A 643 -19.66 -19.32 -2.47
CA ARG A 643 -19.41 -20.69 -2.95
C ARG A 643 -18.88 -21.57 -1.82
N ARG A 644 -19.79 -22.08 -0.99
CA ARG A 644 -19.53 -22.95 0.18
C ARG A 644 -18.56 -24.10 -0.15
N HIS A 645 -17.34 -24.06 0.41
CA HIS A 645 -16.47 -25.24 0.49
C HIS A 645 -15.75 -25.28 1.84
N LEU A 646 -15.79 -26.44 2.52
CA LEU A 646 -15.30 -26.64 3.88
C LEU A 646 -13.81 -26.26 4.07
N MET A 647 -12.97 -26.53 3.07
CA MET A 647 -11.54 -26.17 3.07
C MET A 647 -11.26 -24.65 2.88
N GLN A 648 -12.25 -23.84 2.51
CA GLN A 648 -12.07 -22.37 2.42
C GLN A 648 -12.06 -21.71 3.79
N HIS A 649 -12.75 -22.25 4.80
CA HIS A 649 -12.76 -21.70 6.16
C HIS A 649 -11.37 -21.62 6.81
N LEU A 650 -10.46 -22.55 6.46
CA LEU A 650 -9.07 -22.51 6.93
C LEU A 650 -8.18 -21.51 6.17
N ARG A 651 -8.69 -20.88 5.10
CA ARG A 651 -7.88 -20.13 4.12
C ARG A 651 -8.34 -18.69 3.86
N THR A 652 -9.53 -18.28 4.29
CA THR A 652 -10.15 -16.98 3.93
C THR A 652 -10.18 -15.92 5.03
N GLY A 653 -9.73 -16.20 6.25
CA GLY A 653 -9.80 -15.23 7.35
C GLY A 653 -8.68 -14.19 7.39
N CYS A 654 -7.47 -14.53 6.93
CA CYS A 654 -6.33 -13.61 6.99
C CYS A 654 -5.95 -13.07 5.61
N ALA A 655 -5.77 -11.76 5.55
CA ALA A 655 -5.24 -11.07 4.39
C ALA A 655 -3.72 -11.34 4.29
N ARG A 656 -3.36 -12.26 3.40
CA ARG A 656 -1.99 -12.78 3.29
C ARG A 656 -1.01 -11.69 2.89
N PRO A 657 0.23 -11.70 3.41
CA PRO A 657 1.26 -10.74 3.02
C PRO A 657 1.60 -10.74 1.53
N SER A 658 1.39 -11.87 0.82
CA SER A 658 1.54 -11.92 -0.63
C SER A 658 0.62 -10.97 -1.41
N LEU A 659 -0.53 -10.57 -0.84
CA LEU A 659 -1.42 -9.58 -1.44
C LEU A 659 -0.76 -8.20 -1.51
N MET A 660 0.21 -7.93 -0.64
CA MET A 660 0.92 -6.66 -0.61
C MET A 660 1.74 -6.40 -1.88
N TRP A 661 2.30 -7.44 -2.49
CA TRP A 661 2.93 -7.32 -3.82
C TRP A 661 1.91 -6.95 -4.89
N ARG A 662 0.68 -7.45 -4.78
CA ARG A 662 -0.39 -7.09 -5.71
C ARG A 662 -0.81 -5.64 -5.52
N GLU A 663 -0.88 -5.17 -4.27
CA GLU A 663 -1.13 -3.76 -3.97
C GLU A 663 -0.02 -2.85 -4.52
N ALA A 664 1.25 -3.19 -4.22
CA ALA A 664 2.42 -2.42 -4.61
C ALA A 664 2.56 -2.28 -6.14
N LEU A 665 2.19 -3.33 -6.88
CA LEU A 665 2.28 -3.39 -8.34
C LEU A 665 0.96 -3.00 -9.04
N GLY A 666 -0.08 -2.62 -8.30
CA GLY A 666 -1.40 -2.30 -8.87
C GLY A 666 -2.08 -3.49 -9.56
N LEU A 667 -1.77 -4.72 -9.16
CA LEU A 667 -2.32 -5.96 -9.70
C LEU A 667 -3.65 -6.32 -9.02
N LEU A 668 -4.62 -5.39 -9.03
CA LEU A 668 -5.91 -5.53 -8.37
C LEU A 668 -7.01 -5.90 -9.38
N ASP A 669 -7.78 -6.95 -9.08
CA ASP A 669 -8.85 -7.48 -9.94
C ASP A 669 -10.02 -8.05 -9.13
N ALA A 670 -11.19 -8.21 -9.76
CA ALA A 670 -12.41 -8.69 -9.09
C ALA A 670 -12.46 -10.23 -8.91
N ARG A 671 -11.46 -10.97 -9.40
CA ARG A 671 -11.47 -12.45 -9.50
C ARG A 671 -10.64 -13.12 -8.41
N HIS A 672 -9.72 -12.39 -7.78
CA HIS A 672 -8.83 -12.92 -6.76
C HIS A 672 -9.58 -13.38 -5.49
N SER A 673 -8.92 -14.13 -4.60
CA SER A 673 -9.57 -14.62 -3.36
C SER A 673 -9.97 -13.51 -2.39
N HIS A 674 -9.25 -12.41 -2.46
CA HIS A 674 -9.47 -11.20 -1.67
C HIS A 674 -9.53 -10.04 -2.65
N VAL A 675 -10.34 -9.05 -2.33
CA VAL A 675 -10.52 -7.82 -3.09
C VAL A 675 -10.05 -6.64 -2.25
N ASN A 676 -9.46 -5.65 -2.88
CA ASN A 676 -9.00 -4.45 -2.21
C ASN A 676 -10.08 -3.37 -2.31
N VAL A 677 -10.52 -2.87 -1.16
CA VAL A 677 -11.58 -1.87 -1.03
C VAL A 677 -11.00 -0.65 -0.32
N SER A 678 -11.36 0.55 -0.78
CA SER A 678 -10.88 1.83 -0.26
C SER A 678 -11.99 2.86 -0.23
N ASP A 679 -11.64 4.12 0.07
CA ASP A 679 -12.60 5.22 0.18
C ASP A 679 -13.53 5.31 -1.03
N GLY A 680 -14.84 5.43 -0.77
CA GLY A 680 -15.83 5.52 -1.85
C GLY A 680 -15.69 6.81 -2.68
N GLY A 681 -15.11 7.87 -2.13
CA GLY A 681 -14.74 9.09 -2.85
C GLY A 681 -13.69 8.87 -3.95
N HIS A 682 -13.01 7.72 -3.99
CA HIS A 682 -12.18 7.33 -5.13
C HIS A 682 -12.98 6.96 -6.39
N ILE A 683 -14.30 6.76 -6.27
CA ILE A 683 -15.22 6.55 -7.39
C ILE A 683 -16.29 7.64 -7.47
N GLU A 684 -17.07 7.85 -6.40
CA GLU A 684 -18.23 8.76 -6.35
C GLU A 684 -18.41 9.21 -4.90
N ASN A 685 -18.36 10.52 -4.66
CA ASN A 685 -18.21 11.06 -3.31
C ASN A 685 -19.48 11.72 -2.75
N LEU A 686 -20.61 11.70 -3.45
CA LEU A 686 -21.91 12.21 -3.00
C LEU A 686 -22.81 11.15 -2.37
N ALA A 687 -22.52 9.85 -2.54
CA ALA A 687 -23.33 8.73 -2.08
C ALA A 687 -24.73 8.63 -2.73
N ILE A 688 -24.92 9.19 -3.92
CA ILE A 688 -26.23 9.23 -4.60
C ILE A 688 -26.42 8.04 -5.54
N TYR A 689 -25.35 7.47 -6.09
CA TYR A 689 -25.43 6.45 -7.14
C TYR A 689 -26.30 5.24 -6.74
N GLU A 690 -26.12 4.72 -5.53
CA GLU A 690 -26.90 3.59 -5.03
C GLU A 690 -28.37 3.93 -4.73
N LEU A 691 -28.70 5.21 -4.48
CA LEU A 691 -30.09 5.66 -4.36
C LEU A 691 -30.76 5.76 -5.74
N LEU A 692 -30.04 6.23 -6.76
CA LEU A 692 -30.54 6.23 -8.14
C LEU A 692 -30.81 4.81 -8.63
N ARG A 693 -29.94 3.86 -8.27
CA ARG A 693 -30.12 2.45 -8.61
C ARG A 693 -31.40 1.83 -8.00
N ARG A 694 -31.82 2.34 -6.83
CA ARG A 694 -33.07 1.96 -6.14
C ARG A 694 -34.29 2.74 -6.65
N ARG A 695 -34.09 3.67 -7.58
CA ARG A 695 -35.11 4.52 -8.20
C ARG A 695 -35.93 5.30 -7.16
N CYS A 696 -35.24 5.87 -6.18
CA CYS A 696 -35.87 6.70 -5.15
C CYS A 696 -36.67 7.85 -5.78
N ARG A 697 -37.91 8.04 -5.32
CA ARG A 697 -38.78 9.12 -5.79
C ARG A 697 -38.23 10.49 -5.38
N LEU A 698 -37.65 10.59 -4.19
CA LEU A 698 -36.96 11.78 -3.69
C LEU A 698 -35.57 11.38 -3.19
N ILE A 699 -34.56 12.15 -3.59
CA ILE A 699 -33.20 12.07 -3.06
C ILE A 699 -32.87 13.43 -2.47
N VAL A 700 -32.53 13.48 -1.18
CA VAL A 700 -31.95 14.65 -0.52
C VAL A 700 -30.46 14.41 -0.41
N ALA A 701 -29.65 15.22 -1.05
CA ALA A 701 -28.20 15.10 -1.04
C ALA A 701 -27.58 16.25 -0.27
N ILE A 702 -26.84 15.95 0.78
CA ILE A 702 -26.04 16.90 1.54
C ILE A 702 -24.59 16.81 1.08
N ASP A 703 -24.14 17.83 0.35
CA ASP A 703 -22.81 17.89 -0.23
C ASP A 703 -21.85 18.79 0.55
N GLY A 704 -21.06 18.16 1.43
CA GLY A 704 -19.93 18.72 2.19
C GLY A 704 -18.55 18.61 1.52
N GLU A 705 -18.48 18.31 0.21
CA GLU A 705 -17.21 18.22 -0.51
C GLU A 705 -16.44 19.56 -0.51
N GLN A 706 -15.11 19.45 -0.59
CA GLN A 706 -14.25 20.62 -0.72
C GLN A 706 -14.26 21.08 -2.16
N ASP A 707 -15.01 22.14 -2.43
CA ASP A 707 -15.19 22.70 -3.77
C ASP A 707 -15.19 24.23 -3.69
N ALA A 708 -14.00 24.80 -3.44
CA ALA A 708 -13.85 26.24 -3.21
C ALA A 708 -14.26 27.10 -4.42
N GLU A 709 -14.25 26.53 -5.63
CA GLU A 709 -14.66 27.20 -6.86
C GLU A 709 -16.12 26.88 -7.27
N LEU A 710 -16.80 26.00 -6.53
CA LEU A 710 -18.17 25.52 -6.83
C LEU A 710 -18.28 25.02 -8.29
N ARG A 711 -17.38 24.10 -8.66
CA ARG A 711 -17.32 23.43 -9.98
C ARG A 711 -18.21 22.21 -10.09
N PHE A 712 -18.59 21.64 -8.94
CA PHE A 712 -19.43 20.45 -8.81
C PHE A 712 -18.82 19.20 -9.46
N ASP A 713 -17.50 19.01 -9.36
CA ASP A 713 -16.79 17.89 -10.02
C ASP A 713 -17.32 16.50 -9.58
N GLY A 714 -17.72 16.37 -8.31
CA GLY A 714 -18.39 15.18 -7.77
C GLY A 714 -19.74 14.94 -8.41
N LEU A 715 -20.61 15.96 -8.48
CA LEU A 715 -21.91 15.90 -9.14
C LEU A 715 -21.78 15.56 -10.62
N VAL A 716 -20.88 16.23 -11.36
CA VAL A 716 -20.64 15.94 -12.78
C VAL A 716 -20.16 14.50 -12.99
N THR A 717 -19.36 13.97 -12.07
CA THR A 717 -18.93 12.57 -12.10
C THR A 717 -20.09 11.61 -11.89
N LEU A 718 -20.94 11.87 -10.90
CA LEU A 718 -22.17 11.12 -10.64
C LEU A 718 -23.12 11.13 -11.84
N LEU A 719 -23.43 12.31 -12.40
CA LEU A 719 -24.34 12.46 -13.54
C LEU A 719 -23.87 11.65 -14.74
N ARG A 720 -22.56 11.67 -15.01
CA ARG A 720 -21.95 10.84 -16.05
C ARG A 720 -22.12 9.35 -15.76
N PHE A 721 -21.97 8.92 -14.51
CA PHE A 721 -22.08 7.51 -14.13
C PHE A 721 -23.53 7.02 -14.17
N ALA A 722 -24.47 7.82 -13.65
CA ALA A 722 -25.90 7.57 -13.73
C ALA A 722 -26.35 7.38 -15.20
N ARG A 723 -25.89 8.26 -16.10
CA ARG A 723 -26.23 8.17 -17.52
C ARG A 723 -25.67 6.92 -18.20
N ILE A 724 -24.40 6.60 -17.96
CA ILE A 724 -23.71 5.50 -18.64
C ILE A 724 -24.13 4.13 -18.08
N ASP A 725 -24.27 4.02 -16.75
CA ASP A 725 -24.43 2.73 -16.09
C ASP A 725 -25.89 2.38 -15.80
N LEU A 726 -26.73 3.40 -15.52
CA LEU A 726 -28.12 3.23 -15.13
C LEU A 726 -29.11 3.75 -16.19
N GLY A 727 -28.64 4.48 -17.21
CA GLY A 727 -29.52 5.14 -18.17
C GLY A 727 -30.34 6.29 -17.56
N VAL A 728 -29.89 6.83 -16.44
CA VAL A 728 -30.60 7.86 -15.67
C VAL A 728 -30.02 9.24 -16.00
N GLU A 729 -30.89 10.21 -16.24
CA GLU A 729 -30.51 11.61 -16.45
C GLU A 729 -31.10 12.47 -15.32
N VAL A 730 -30.38 13.51 -14.90
CA VAL A 730 -30.89 14.48 -13.92
C VAL A 730 -30.78 15.86 -14.54
N ASP A 731 -31.91 16.56 -14.61
CA ASP A 731 -32.02 17.89 -15.17
C ASP A 731 -32.22 18.93 -14.06
N PHE A 732 -31.36 19.94 -14.04
CA PHE A 732 -31.43 21.07 -13.10
C PHE A 732 -32.04 22.33 -13.74
N ASN A 733 -32.50 22.25 -14.99
CA ASN A 733 -33.20 23.36 -15.62
C ASN A 733 -34.64 23.43 -15.12
N ARG A 734 -35.04 24.59 -14.61
CA ARG A 734 -36.42 24.91 -14.21
C ARG A 734 -36.76 26.32 -14.67
N GLU A 735 -37.93 26.48 -15.28
CA GLU A 735 -38.41 27.78 -15.78
C GLU A 735 -37.43 28.52 -16.72
N GLY A 736 -36.59 27.76 -17.44
CA GLY A 736 -35.58 28.31 -18.35
C GLY A 736 -34.25 28.70 -17.69
N GLU A 737 -34.11 28.49 -16.38
CA GLU A 737 -32.89 28.74 -15.62
C GLU A 737 -32.27 27.46 -15.07
N ASN A 738 -30.95 27.34 -15.19
CA ASN A 738 -30.21 26.25 -14.55
C ASN A 738 -30.00 26.55 -13.07
N GLN A 739 -30.64 25.77 -12.20
CA GLN A 739 -30.60 25.98 -10.75
C GLN A 739 -29.17 25.90 -10.17
N LEU A 740 -28.24 25.21 -10.83
CA LEU A 740 -26.84 25.13 -10.39
C LEU A 740 -26.11 26.48 -10.54
N ASP A 741 -26.55 27.37 -11.43
CA ASP A 741 -25.90 28.67 -11.62
C ASP A 741 -26.13 29.60 -10.42
N ALA A 742 -27.24 29.44 -9.69
CA ALA A 742 -27.49 30.16 -8.43
C ALA A 742 -26.56 29.70 -7.29
N LEU A 743 -26.02 28.49 -7.37
CA LEU A 743 -25.05 27.99 -6.40
C LEU A 743 -23.64 28.52 -6.67
N ARG A 744 -23.32 28.91 -7.90
CA ARG A 744 -21.99 29.42 -8.26
C ARG A 744 -21.65 30.72 -7.52
N LEU A 745 -20.35 30.96 -7.34
CA LEU A 745 -19.86 32.17 -6.69
C LEU A 745 -20.17 33.43 -7.52
N GLN A 746 -20.83 34.39 -6.89
CA GLN A 746 -20.89 35.79 -7.32
C GLN A 746 -19.64 36.53 -6.87
N ASP A 747 -19.02 37.28 -7.78
CA ASP A 747 -17.80 38.06 -7.55
C ASP A 747 -16.66 37.25 -6.88
N GLY A 748 -16.70 35.91 -7.03
CA GLY A 748 -15.76 34.97 -6.42
C GLY A 748 -15.84 34.86 -4.90
N ARG A 749 -16.92 35.32 -4.25
CA ARG A 749 -17.02 35.37 -2.77
C ARG A 749 -18.20 34.61 -2.18
N VAL A 750 -19.41 34.81 -2.68
CA VAL A 750 -20.65 34.28 -2.08
C VAL A 750 -21.55 33.67 -3.14
N SER A 751 -22.33 32.64 -2.79
CA SER A 751 -23.37 32.06 -3.65
C SER A 751 -24.66 32.89 -3.57
N ARG A 752 -25.60 32.71 -4.51
CA ARG A 752 -26.97 33.27 -4.38
C ARG A 752 -27.87 32.41 -3.52
N ARG A 753 -27.65 31.09 -3.56
CA ARG A 753 -28.43 30.07 -2.88
C ARG A 753 -27.53 28.97 -2.32
N HIS A 754 -28.12 28.17 -1.44
CA HIS A 754 -27.47 27.01 -0.83
C HIS A 754 -27.90 25.66 -1.40
N TRP A 755 -29.00 25.61 -2.14
CA TRP A 755 -29.56 24.38 -2.66
C TRP A 755 -30.09 24.54 -4.08
N ALA A 756 -30.21 23.42 -4.79
CA ALA A 756 -30.81 23.32 -6.11
C ALA A 756 -31.73 22.09 -6.18
N LEU A 757 -32.81 22.20 -6.96
CA LEU A 757 -33.75 21.10 -7.19
C LEU A 757 -33.62 20.62 -8.63
N GLY A 758 -33.35 19.32 -8.80
CA GLY A 758 -33.26 18.66 -10.11
C GLY A 758 -34.34 17.60 -10.30
N THR A 759 -34.80 17.42 -11.52
CA THR A 759 -35.71 16.34 -11.91
C THR A 759 -34.90 15.13 -12.35
N ILE A 760 -35.15 13.98 -11.75
CA ILE A 760 -34.52 12.71 -12.11
C ILE A 760 -35.40 12.02 -13.15
N HIS A 761 -34.83 11.61 -14.27
CA HIS A 761 -35.47 10.83 -15.32
C HIS A 761 -34.89 9.41 -15.29
N TYR A 762 -35.67 8.46 -14.79
CA TYR A 762 -35.21 7.08 -14.63
C TYR A 762 -35.42 6.20 -15.88
N GLY A 763 -36.09 6.73 -16.90
CA GLY A 763 -36.58 5.96 -18.06
C GLY A 763 -37.99 5.41 -17.84
N ASP A 764 -38.63 4.93 -18.90
CA ASP A 764 -39.96 4.29 -18.86
C ASP A 764 -41.10 5.19 -18.29
N GLY A 765 -40.95 6.51 -18.40
CA GLY A 765 -41.90 7.49 -17.87
C GLY A 765 -41.77 7.75 -16.37
N GLU A 766 -40.87 7.05 -15.68
CA GLU A 766 -40.64 7.23 -14.25
C GLU A 766 -39.76 8.45 -13.97
N THR A 767 -40.20 9.30 -13.04
CA THR A 767 -39.48 10.50 -12.63
C THR A 767 -39.29 10.54 -11.12
N GLY A 768 -38.24 11.22 -10.67
CA GLY A 768 -37.97 11.54 -9.27
C GLY A 768 -37.49 12.98 -9.11
N GLN A 769 -37.12 13.35 -7.90
CA GLN A 769 -36.56 14.66 -7.57
C GLN A 769 -35.24 14.49 -6.82
N LEU A 770 -34.26 15.34 -7.11
CA LEU A 770 -32.98 15.47 -6.41
C LEU A 770 -32.92 16.85 -5.77
N LEU A 771 -33.05 16.92 -4.45
CA LEU A 771 -32.77 18.12 -3.66
C LEU A 771 -31.28 18.11 -3.29
N TYR A 772 -30.50 18.95 -3.94
CA TYR A 772 -29.06 19.04 -3.77
C TYR A 772 -28.71 20.24 -2.88
N ILE A 773 -28.28 19.97 -1.65
CA ILE A 773 -27.87 20.94 -0.64
C ILE A 773 -26.34 21.03 -0.65
N LYS A 774 -25.81 22.21 -0.98
CA LYS A 774 -24.37 22.43 -1.10
C LYS A 774 -23.82 23.15 0.12
N LEU A 775 -22.65 22.72 0.60
CA LEU A 775 -21.80 23.51 1.47
C LEU A 775 -21.36 24.78 0.72
N SER A 776 -22.07 25.88 0.96
CA SER A 776 -21.87 27.19 0.35
C SER A 776 -22.17 28.29 1.37
N TYR A 777 -21.95 29.54 0.98
CA TYR A 777 -22.14 30.71 1.84
C TYR A 777 -22.71 31.87 1.03
N THR A 778 -23.80 32.48 1.49
CA THR A 778 -24.60 33.51 0.81
C THR A 778 -24.45 34.89 1.46
N GLY A 779 -24.02 34.96 2.72
CA GLY A 779 -23.84 36.20 3.48
C GLY A 779 -24.97 36.52 4.48
N ASP A 780 -26.07 35.76 4.47
CA ASP A 780 -27.20 35.93 5.39
C ASP A 780 -27.09 35.04 6.65
N GLU A 781 -25.95 34.37 6.83
CA GLU A 781 -25.71 33.43 7.92
C GLU A 781 -25.73 34.09 9.31
N PRO A 782 -25.93 33.31 10.38
CA PRO A 782 -25.87 33.81 11.75
C PRO A 782 -24.55 34.51 12.09
N ALA A 783 -24.60 35.49 13.00
CA ALA A 783 -23.43 36.31 13.36
C ALA A 783 -22.19 35.50 13.76
N THR A 784 -22.38 34.34 14.42
CA THR A 784 -21.28 33.43 14.81
C THR A 784 -20.57 32.82 13.60
N VAL A 785 -21.33 32.39 12.58
CA VAL A 785 -20.79 31.81 11.34
C VAL A 785 -20.06 32.89 10.53
N ARG A 786 -20.63 34.10 10.44
CA ARG A 786 -20.00 35.24 9.75
C ARG A 786 -18.69 35.66 10.43
N ALA A 787 -18.69 35.77 11.76
CA ALA A 787 -17.49 36.07 12.53
C ALA A 787 -16.39 35.00 12.35
N TYR A 788 -16.77 33.71 12.30
CA TYR A 788 -15.82 32.64 12.00
C TYR A 788 -15.20 32.78 10.61
N ARG A 789 -16.02 33.07 9.58
CA ARG A 789 -15.53 33.29 8.21
C ARG A 789 -14.60 34.49 8.10
N GLU A 790 -14.85 35.57 8.83
CA GLU A 790 -13.96 36.74 8.86
C GLU A 790 -12.57 36.38 9.40
N LEU A 791 -12.52 35.50 10.42
CA LEU A 791 -11.27 34.99 10.99
C LEU A 791 -10.61 33.92 10.10
N GLN A 792 -11.41 33.12 9.38
CA GLN A 792 -10.96 32.03 8.52
C GLN A 792 -11.51 32.16 7.09
N PRO A 793 -10.83 32.91 6.21
CA PRO A 793 -11.32 33.18 4.84
C PRO A 793 -11.48 31.95 3.95
N ALA A 794 -10.87 30.81 4.31
CA ALA A 794 -11.03 29.56 3.60
C ALA A 794 -12.38 28.87 3.89
N PHE A 795 -13.09 29.26 4.96
CA PHE A 795 -14.41 28.75 5.28
C PHE A 795 -15.44 29.14 4.19
N PRO A 796 -16.32 28.23 3.74
CA PRO A 796 -16.58 26.88 4.27
C PRO A 796 -15.82 25.75 3.55
N HIS A 797 -14.73 26.04 2.84
CA HIS A 797 -13.96 25.07 2.06
C HIS A 797 -12.53 24.84 2.59
N GLU A 798 -12.38 24.87 3.91
CA GLU A 798 -11.12 24.49 4.57
C GLU A 798 -10.70 23.07 4.16
N SER A 799 -9.39 22.80 4.15
CA SER A 799 -8.82 21.58 3.58
C SER A 799 -9.37 20.30 4.20
N THR A 800 -9.71 19.30 3.38
CA THR A 800 -10.01 17.94 3.83
C THR A 800 -8.85 17.24 4.56
N ALA A 801 -7.62 17.72 4.40
CA ALA A 801 -6.48 17.19 5.16
C ALA A 801 -6.53 17.56 6.66
N ASP A 802 -7.31 18.58 7.02
CA ASP A 802 -7.57 18.91 8.42
C ASP A 802 -8.65 17.97 8.99
N GLN A 803 -8.27 17.23 10.01
CA GLN A 803 -9.12 16.28 10.72
C GLN A 803 -9.16 16.59 12.23
N PHE A 804 -8.68 17.77 12.65
CA PHE A 804 -8.47 18.17 14.04
C PHE A 804 -9.36 19.37 14.41
N PHE A 805 -10.67 19.22 14.22
CA PHE A 805 -11.60 20.33 14.45
C PHE A 805 -11.61 20.77 15.91
N ASN A 806 -11.50 22.08 16.12
CA ASN A 806 -11.77 22.69 17.42
C ASN A 806 -13.26 23.01 17.57
N GLU A 807 -13.66 23.40 18.79
CA GLU A 807 -15.06 23.71 19.10
C GLU A 807 -15.66 24.80 18.19
N ALA A 808 -14.95 25.89 17.94
CA ALA A 808 -15.44 26.99 17.13
C ALA A 808 -15.64 26.57 15.66
N GLN A 809 -14.69 25.80 15.11
CA GLN A 809 -14.78 25.27 13.75
C GLN A 809 -15.92 24.26 13.63
N PHE A 810 -16.04 23.34 14.58
CA PHE A 810 -17.15 22.38 14.62
C PHE A 810 -18.49 23.11 14.61
N GLU A 811 -18.65 24.07 15.51
CA GLU A 811 -19.91 24.79 15.65
C GLU A 811 -20.22 25.66 14.43
N ALA A 812 -19.23 26.27 13.78
CA ALA A 812 -19.43 27.03 12.55
C ALA A 812 -19.99 26.17 11.41
N TYR A 813 -19.45 24.96 11.18
CA TYR A 813 -19.96 24.05 10.15
C TYR A 813 -21.35 23.50 10.50
N ARG A 814 -21.59 23.12 11.76
CA ARG A 814 -22.89 22.64 12.21
C ARG A 814 -23.96 23.73 12.07
N ALA A 815 -23.69 24.94 12.55
CA ALA A 815 -24.61 26.06 12.46
C ALA A 815 -24.89 26.47 11.00
N LEU A 816 -23.89 26.38 10.11
CA LEU A 816 -24.10 26.61 8.68
C LEU A 816 -25.05 25.56 8.07
N GLY A 817 -24.84 24.27 8.35
CA GLY A 817 -25.74 23.21 7.86
C GLY A 817 -27.17 23.38 8.36
N GLU A 818 -27.34 23.75 9.62
CA GLU A 818 -28.65 24.05 10.21
C GLU A 818 -29.30 25.27 9.54
N HIS A 819 -28.56 26.37 9.36
CA HIS A 819 -29.05 27.59 8.70
C HIS A 819 -29.58 27.32 7.29
N ILE A 820 -28.84 26.55 6.49
CA ILE A 820 -29.22 26.22 5.11
C ILE A 820 -30.56 25.49 5.06
N VAL A 821 -30.79 24.54 5.98
CA VAL A 821 -32.05 23.80 6.01
C VAL A 821 -33.20 24.66 6.54
N GLU A 822 -32.95 25.57 7.47
CA GLU A 822 -33.96 26.54 7.93
C GLU A 822 -34.35 27.57 6.86
N GLU A 823 -33.41 27.96 5.99
CA GLU A 823 -33.71 28.78 4.81
C GLU A 823 -34.51 27.99 3.78
N LEU A 824 -34.05 26.78 3.45
CA LEU A 824 -34.75 25.86 2.56
C LEU A 824 -36.20 25.62 2.99
N ALA A 825 -36.44 25.33 4.28
CA ALA A 825 -37.78 25.06 4.79
C ALA A 825 -38.71 26.29 4.76
N ARG A 826 -38.18 27.51 4.75
CA ARG A 826 -38.96 28.75 4.57
C ARG A 826 -39.44 28.93 3.13
N GLU A 827 -38.63 28.53 2.16
CA GLU A 827 -38.97 28.64 0.73
C GLU A 827 -39.75 27.42 0.23
N LEU A 828 -39.47 26.24 0.78
CA LEU A 828 -40.00 24.96 0.34
C LEU A 828 -40.38 24.10 1.56
N PRO A 829 -41.68 24.02 1.92
CA PRO A 829 -42.12 23.19 3.04
C PRO A 829 -41.72 21.73 2.84
N LEU A 830 -40.79 21.23 3.65
CA LEU A 830 -40.11 19.97 3.38
C LEU A 830 -41.04 18.74 3.41
N ASP A 831 -42.03 18.71 4.31
CA ASP A 831 -43.03 17.63 4.36
C ASP A 831 -43.86 17.54 3.06
N SER A 832 -44.05 18.66 2.35
CA SER A 832 -44.81 18.68 1.09
C SER A 832 -44.06 17.99 -0.06
N LEU A 833 -42.74 17.80 0.05
CA LEU A 833 -41.93 17.05 -0.92
C LEU A 833 -42.20 15.54 -0.91
N VAL A 834 -42.94 15.06 0.08
CA VAL A 834 -43.26 13.64 0.20
C VAL A 834 -44.76 13.38 -0.02
N GLN A 835 -45.62 14.31 0.37
CA GLN A 835 -47.08 14.20 0.22
C GLN A 835 -47.55 14.28 -1.23
N SER A 836 -48.65 13.62 -1.58
CA SER A 836 -49.22 13.56 -2.95
C SER A 836 -49.78 14.89 -3.44
N GLU A 837 -50.32 15.72 -2.55
CA GLU A 837 -50.93 17.03 -2.90
C GLU A 837 -49.88 18.13 -3.11
N GLY A 838 -48.73 18.06 -2.43
CA GLY A 838 -47.60 18.97 -2.65
C GLY A 838 -46.84 18.77 -3.97
N ARG A 839 -47.18 17.71 -4.72
CA ARG A 839 -46.47 17.31 -5.96
C ARG A 839 -46.86 18.14 -7.18
N GLU A 840 -47.99 18.85 -7.15
CA GLU A 840 -48.36 19.80 -8.20
C GLU A 840 -47.42 21.01 -8.21
N ASN A 841 -46.88 21.40 -7.06
CA ASN A 841 -45.86 22.45 -6.92
C ASN A 841 -44.47 22.03 -7.44
N TRP A 842 -44.31 20.79 -7.91
CA TRP A 842 -43.05 20.34 -8.52
C TRP A 842 -42.94 20.73 -9.99
N ARG A 843 -44.05 21.09 -10.64
CA ARG A 843 -44.11 21.47 -12.06
C ARG A 843 -43.65 22.90 -12.31
#